data_AF-A0A6N6ZBR6-F1
#
_entry.id   AF-A0A6N6ZBR6-F1
#
_cell.length_a   1.000
_cell.length_b   1.000
_cell.length_c   1.000
_cell.angle_alpha   90.00
_cell.angle_beta   90.00
_cell.angle_gamma   90.00
#
_symmetry.space_group_name_H-M   'P 1'
#
loop_
_entity.id
_entity.type
_entity.pdbx_description
1 polymer ?
#
loop_
_entity_poly.entity_id
_entity_poly.type
_entity_poly.pdbx_seq_one_letter_code
_entity_poly.pdbx_strand_id
1 'polypeptide(L)'
;MSDTLHPSLEGLASCGCCAGTTTWTPARVRNPEGLDTIAYRIGTYVTFRASMLAALSEAGKEPLHDLATRDPDDFTVALLDGWSVIGDILTFYQERLAQESYLRTAVEPGSVRRLARLIGYQPAPGVAASVWLAFTLDPSPGAPESVRIEEGVRVQSVPGQDEDPQTFETVQAVEARQEWNALRPRQTEAARIYWGQTELYLQGTATQLQQGDAILIVGDEREHNPDLYGYDERWDVRLLTHVEIDHDRGWTRVIWEEGLGHGSTQPAAKNVRVFAFRQRGALFGHNAPDPNMVTVPTTAIANHLFDTTSGIRSWKNYRIQDNRIDLDAAYAKVVPGGWIALMRTPQYKNDRGYVELYKALAVSFPSRTAYGVSGKVTRIVPDAVEHLDGNFFGLDETVAFFQSEQLAVAAPPLQSRAPEAMTAPIALTTGTLAPLEGARIALERQVTAFEPGRTVVVSGRRSRVQVALNAPALVFTDDADERSATLGPGDSLIVLETPAVVGSVVHWRLRHRDGFDGTLVTALDNLQLRDAAPEDPVISETVVVEAAAPGNPTEWRLAGSGLRYLYDRKTVTIAGNVALATHGETVEEIAGSGNAAQPFQTFALKQRPLTYRAGSGTTSLVSTLEVKVDDLLLWQAVPTLYQRGPEERIFVTRQEDGEGVSVRFGDGTNGARLPTGQQNVRFKYRKGSGLDGMVRAGQLTQLLTRPLGLRDVTNPLPAEGADAPEALEDARRNTPLTVLTLDRVVSLQDYEDYAAAYPGIGKALATWTWDGRNRGVLLTVAGPNGTPIVPGGLVETGLADALRAHGDPFVPIRIAPFRAAFFELAGRVQVRAGYEAPAVIELVRAELQVSFAFDRRSFGQPVMRSEVLGIMHRIAGVQAVDLDHLQRTDQTHPEDPAPRLLAEYPAGGASASIAAAELLQLAPGNLETVQVADL
;
A
#
# COMPACT_ATOMS: atom_id res chain seq x y z
N MET A 1 13.53 -75.28 64.32
CA MET A 1 14.58 -76.27 64.04
C MET A 1 14.53 -76.54 62.55
N SER A 2 15.72 -76.60 61.94
CA SER A 2 15.99 -77.05 60.57
C SER A 2 15.12 -78.23 60.16
N ASP A 3 14.49 -78.17 58.98
CA ASP A 3 14.92 -79.08 57.92
C ASP A 3 14.51 -78.60 56.52
N THR A 4 15.53 -78.63 55.68
CA THR A 4 15.58 -78.34 54.25
C THR A 4 14.70 -79.28 53.44
N LEU A 5 13.72 -78.72 52.71
CA LEU A 5 13.13 -79.39 51.55
C LEU A 5 14.11 -79.29 50.37
N HIS A 6 14.28 -80.42 49.69
CA HIS A 6 15.23 -80.67 48.61
C HIS A 6 14.93 -79.79 47.37
N PRO A 7 15.94 -79.21 46.69
CA PRO A 7 15.75 -78.28 45.55
C PRO A 7 15.14 -78.93 44.30
N SER A 8 14.86 -80.24 44.31
CA SER A 8 14.16 -80.94 43.24
C SER A 8 12.63 -80.95 43.40
N LEU A 9 12.08 -80.27 44.41
CA LEU A 9 10.62 -80.10 44.59
C LEU A 9 10.10 -78.72 44.17
N GLU A 10 10.96 -77.77 43.80
CA GLU A 10 10.53 -76.47 43.24
C GLU A 10 9.94 -76.58 41.82
N GLY A 11 10.10 -77.74 41.16
CA GLY A 11 9.62 -77.97 39.79
C GLY A 11 8.21 -78.58 39.65
N LEU A 12 7.52 -78.91 40.75
CA LEU A 12 6.22 -79.61 40.71
C LEU A 12 4.99 -78.69 40.84
N ALA A 13 5.18 -77.37 40.89
CA ALA A 13 4.08 -76.39 40.77
C ALA A 13 3.81 -75.98 39.31
N SER A 14 3.92 -76.94 38.37
CA SER A 14 3.79 -76.72 36.92
C SER A 14 2.50 -77.26 36.30
N CYS A 15 1.50 -77.67 37.10
CA CYS A 15 0.13 -77.61 36.60
C CYS A 15 -0.30 -76.15 36.71
N GLY A 16 -0.65 -75.51 35.60
CA GLY A 16 -1.27 -74.19 35.56
C GLY A 16 -2.65 -74.11 36.25
N CYS A 17 -2.88 -74.89 37.30
CA CYS A 17 -4.12 -74.98 38.06
C CYS A 17 -4.42 -73.71 38.87
N CYS A 18 -3.45 -72.81 39.03
CA CYS A 18 -3.63 -71.48 39.61
C CYS A 18 -3.63 -70.34 38.56
N ALA A 19 -3.64 -70.66 37.26
CA ALA A 19 -3.78 -69.65 36.21
C ALA A 19 -5.22 -69.08 36.25
N GLY A 20 -5.42 -68.04 37.05
CA GLY A 20 -6.74 -67.44 37.30
C GLY A 20 -6.97 -66.96 38.75
N THR A 21 -5.99 -67.09 39.66
CA THR A 21 -6.14 -66.70 41.07
C THR A 21 -5.56 -65.32 41.42
N THR A 22 -5.08 -64.55 40.45
CA THR A 22 -4.55 -63.20 40.68
C THR A 22 -5.56 -62.13 40.30
N THR A 23 -5.73 -61.14 41.17
CA THR A 23 -6.51 -59.93 40.88
C THR A 23 -5.69 -59.00 39.98
N TRP A 24 -6.29 -58.59 38.85
CA TRP A 24 -5.68 -57.69 37.86
C TRP A 24 -6.19 -56.25 38.01
N THR A 25 -7.31 -56.06 38.71
CA THR A 25 -7.96 -54.77 38.91
C THR A 25 -8.12 -54.45 40.40
N PRO A 26 -7.99 -53.17 40.81
CA PRO A 26 -7.72 -52.01 39.96
C PRO A 26 -6.27 -51.97 39.50
N ALA A 27 -6.05 -51.79 38.20
CA ALA A 27 -4.73 -51.60 37.63
C ALA A 27 -4.16 -50.26 38.11
N ARG A 28 -2.86 -50.22 38.39
CA ARG A 28 -2.18 -48.99 38.76
C ARG A 28 -2.00 -48.11 37.53
N VAL A 29 -2.70 -46.98 37.51
CA VAL A 29 -2.60 -45.99 36.43
C VAL A 29 -1.37 -45.10 36.63
N ARG A 30 -0.59 -44.89 35.57
CA ARG A 30 0.54 -43.94 35.55
C ARG A 30 0.51 -43.17 34.23
N ASN A 31 0.45 -41.84 34.34
CA ASN A 31 0.51 -40.93 33.20
C ASN A 31 1.76 -40.04 33.34
N PRO A 32 2.78 -40.23 32.49
CA PRO A 32 3.86 -39.25 32.31
C PRO A 32 3.34 -37.86 31.94
N GLU A 33 4.13 -36.83 32.23
CA GLU A 33 3.87 -35.46 31.82
C GLU A 33 3.90 -35.28 30.29
N GLY A 34 3.08 -34.37 29.78
CA GLY A 34 3.10 -33.97 28.37
C GLY A 34 2.50 -34.97 27.37
N LEU A 35 1.66 -35.90 27.82
CA LEU A 35 0.90 -36.78 26.92
C LEU A 35 -0.30 -36.07 26.30
N ASP A 36 -0.64 -36.45 25.06
CA ASP A 36 -1.84 -35.98 24.35
C ASP A 36 -3.11 -36.74 24.75
N THR A 37 -2.95 -37.82 25.51
CA THR A 37 -4.04 -38.63 26.06
C THR A 37 -3.69 -39.16 27.45
N ILE A 38 -4.66 -39.17 28.35
CA ILE A 38 -4.58 -39.75 29.69
C ILE A 38 -5.17 -41.16 29.64
N ALA A 39 -4.38 -42.14 30.06
CA ALA A 39 -4.91 -43.45 30.42
C ALA A 39 -5.52 -43.34 31.82
N TYR A 40 -6.81 -43.60 31.97
CA TYR A 40 -7.47 -43.56 33.28
C TYR A 40 -8.21 -44.86 33.61
N ARG A 41 -8.23 -45.83 32.70
CA ARG A 41 -8.89 -47.11 32.94
C ARG A 41 -8.12 -47.97 33.93
N ILE A 42 -8.82 -48.40 34.98
CA ILE A 42 -8.30 -49.33 35.98
C ILE A 42 -8.62 -50.80 35.65
N GLY A 43 -9.32 -51.05 34.54
CA GLY A 43 -9.70 -52.37 34.05
C GLY A 43 -10.54 -52.31 32.76
N THR A 44 -10.81 -53.47 32.19
CA THR A 44 -11.79 -53.73 31.13
C THR A 44 -12.77 -54.79 31.63
N TYR A 45 -13.86 -55.05 30.90
CA TYR A 45 -14.79 -56.13 31.23
C TYR A 45 -14.06 -57.46 31.53
N VAL A 46 -13.11 -57.84 30.67
CA VAL A 46 -12.36 -59.11 30.80
C VAL A 46 -11.55 -59.15 32.09
N THR A 47 -10.85 -58.06 32.42
CA THR A 47 -9.97 -58.03 33.60
C THR A 47 -10.76 -57.88 34.91
N PHE A 48 -11.89 -57.16 34.89
CA PHE A 48 -12.80 -57.09 36.05
C PHE A 48 -13.44 -58.44 36.34
N ARG A 49 -13.94 -59.13 35.31
CA ARG A 49 -14.53 -60.46 35.44
C ARG A 49 -13.53 -61.47 35.97
N ALA A 50 -12.32 -61.49 35.41
CA ALA A 50 -11.24 -62.34 35.89
C ALA A 50 -10.88 -62.05 37.36
N SER A 51 -10.75 -60.76 37.74
CA SER A 51 -10.39 -60.37 39.11
C SER A 51 -11.48 -60.70 40.12
N MET A 52 -12.75 -60.52 39.77
CA MET A 52 -13.88 -60.87 40.65
C MET A 52 -14.02 -62.39 40.81
N LEU A 53 -13.82 -63.17 39.74
CA LEU A 53 -13.80 -64.64 39.83
C LEU A 53 -12.60 -65.14 40.65
N ALA A 54 -11.43 -64.52 40.52
CA ALA A 54 -10.25 -64.82 41.35
C ALA A 54 -10.52 -64.51 42.83
N ALA A 55 -11.20 -63.39 43.11
CA ALA A 55 -11.50 -62.94 44.47
C ALA A 55 -12.45 -63.87 45.25
N LEU A 56 -13.25 -64.71 44.58
CA LEU A 56 -14.06 -65.75 45.24
C LEU A 56 -13.20 -66.81 45.93
N SER A 57 -11.94 -66.97 45.52
CA SER A 57 -10.99 -67.94 46.07
C SER A 57 -9.88 -67.28 46.92
N GLU A 58 -10.05 -66.01 47.27
CA GLU A 58 -9.07 -65.23 48.04
C GLU A 58 -9.07 -65.64 49.52
N ALA A 59 -7.90 -65.86 50.11
CA ALA A 59 -7.77 -66.38 51.48
C ALA A 59 -8.41 -65.50 52.56
N GLY A 60 -8.55 -64.19 52.32
CA GLY A 60 -9.21 -63.25 53.24
C GLY A 60 -10.74 -63.21 53.15
N LYS A 61 -11.36 -64.01 52.27
CA LYS A 61 -12.81 -64.04 52.02
C LYS A 61 -13.38 -65.45 52.19
N GLU A 62 -13.00 -66.11 53.29
CA GLU A 62 -13.39 -67.49 53.61
C GLU A 62 -14.91 -67.78 53.44
N PRO A 63 -15.86 -66.89 53.80
CA PRO A 63 -17.28 -67.14 53.57
C PRO A 63 -17.71 -67.28 52.11
N LEU A 64 -16.88 -66.86 51.15
CA LEU A 64 -17.16 -66.96 49.72
C LEU A 64 -16.57 -68.23 49.08
N HIS A 65 -15.77 -69.02 49.80
CA HIS A 65 -15.12 -70.21 49.26
C HIS A 65 -16.12 -71.31 48.88
N ASP A 66 -17.29 -71.32 49.50
CA ASP A 66 -18.39 -72.24 49.15
C ASP A 66 -18.98 -71.96 47.75
N LEU A 67 -18.70 -70.80 47.15
CA LEU A 67 -19.12 -70.43 45.79
C LEU A 67 -18.11 -70.96 44.74
N ALA A 68 -18.04 -72.29 44.63
CA ALA A 68 -17.04 -73.00 43.81
C ALA A 68 -17.37 -73.07 42.30
N THR A 69 -18.62 -72.83 41.91
CA THR A 69 -19.04 -72.90 40.50
C THR A 69 -18.40 -71.81 39.64
N ARG A 70 -18.05 -72.14 38.40
CA ARG A 70 -17.55 -71.22 37.37
C ARG A 70 -18.38 -71.30 36.09
N ASP A 71 -19.55 -71.92 36.19
CA ASP A 71 -20.50 -72.04 35.09
C ASP A 71 -21.08 -70.65 34.76
N PRO A 72 -21.04 -70.20 33.49
CA PRO A 72 -21.67 -68.94 33.10
C PRO A 72 -23.18 -68.89 33.37
N ASP A 73 -23.86 -70.04 33.49
CA ASP A 73 -25.30 -70.11 33.79
C ASP A 73 -25.60 -69.98 35.30
N ASP A 74 -24.59 -69.97 36.18
CA ASP A 74 -24.78 -69.74 37.61
C ASP A 74 -25.12 -68.29 37.93
N PHE A 75 -26.10 -68.07 38.81
CA PHE A 75 -26.55 -66.73 39.20
C PHE A 75 -25.43 -65.86 39.79
N THR A 76 -24.52 -66.44 40.57
CA THR A 76 -23.38 -65.73 41.16
C THR A 76 -22.43 -65.25 40.07
N VAL A 77 -22.13 -66.11 39.10
CA VAL A 77 -21.26 -65.78 37.96
C VAL A 77 -21.93 -64.74 37.06
N ALA A 78 -23.24 -64.83 36.83
CA ALA A 78 -24.02 -63.82 36.11
C ALA A 78 -24.03 -62.46 36.83
N LEU A 79 -24.08 -62.44 38.17
CA LEU A 79 -23.98 -61.20 38.94
C LEU A 79 -22.58 -60.56 38.82
N LEU A 80 -21.52 -61.35 38.89
CA LEU A 80 -20.15 -60.88 38.66
C LEU A 80 -19.96 -60.38 37.22
N ASP A 81 -20.59 -61.05 36.25
CA ASP A 81 -20.61 -60.63 34.85
C ASP A 81 -21.25 -59.24 34.69
N GLY A 82 -22.43 -59.04 35.27
CA GLY A 82 -23.12 -57.75 35.28
C GLY A 82 -22.30 -56.63 35.93
N TRP A 83 -21.66 -56.91 37.07
CA TRP A 83 -20.75 -55.95 37.71
C TRP A 83 -19.49 -55.67 36.89
N SER A 84 -19.01 -56.64 36.10
CA SER A 84 -17.86 -56.44 35.20
C SER A 84 -18.20 -55.50 34.05
N VAL A 85 -19.41 -55.60 33.51
CA VAL A 85 -19.94 -54.66 32.51
C VAL A 85 -20.07 -53.26 33.10
N ILE A 86 -20.66 -53.14 34.30
CA ILE A 86 -20.76 -51.85 35.00
C ILE A 86 -19.36 -51.24 35.22
N GLY A 87 -18.40 -52.04 35.67
CA GLY A 87 -17.01 -51.60 35.88
C GLY A 87 -16.37 -51.06 34.60
N ASP A 88 -16.54 -51.75 33.47
CA ASP A 88 -16.01 -51.31 32.18
C ASP A 88 -16.65 -50.00 31.70
N ILE A 89 -17.98 -49.89 31.83
CA ILE A 89 -18.72 -48.66 31.47
C ILE A 89 -18.28 -47.48 32.35
N LEU A 90 -18.21 -47.67 33.67
CA LEU A 90 -17.81 -46.59 34.59
C LEU A 90 -16.39 -46.13 34.32
N THR A 91 -15.44 -47.05 34.12
CA THR A 91 -14.05 -46.67 33.87
C THR A 91 -13.85 -46.07 32.47
N PHE A 92 -14.65 -46.48 31.48
CA PHE A 92 -14.75 -45.80 30.19
C PHE A 92 -15.14 -44.32 30.35
N TYR A 93 -16.23 -44.04 31.08
CA TYR A 93 -16.69 -42.67 31.28
C TYR A 93 -15.75 -41.84 32.14
N GLN A 94 -15.14 -42.43 33.18
CA GLN A 94 -14.13 -41.75 33.98
C GLN A 94 -12.92 -41.32 33.15
N GLU A 95 -12.47 -42.16 32.22
CA GLU A 95 -11.40 -41.78 31.29
C GLU A 95 -11.81 -40.64 30.38
N ARG A 96 -13.02 -40.66 29.81
CA ARG A 96 -13.51 -39.53 29.00
C ARG A 96 -13.58 -38.23 29.83
N LEU A 97 -14.08 -38.29 31.07
CA LEU A 97 -14.10 -37.12 31.97
C LEU A 97 -12.70 -36.63 32.34
N ALA A 98 -11.75 -37.54 32.57
CA ALA A 98 -10.36 -37.19 32.85
C ALA A 98 -9.71 -36.48 31.65
N GLN A 99 -10.00 -36.94 30.43
CA GLN A 99 -9.55 -36.29 29.19
C GLN A 99 -10.08 -34.85 29.10
N GLU A 100 -11.35 -34.61 29.43
CA GLU A 100 -11.98 -33.28 29.40
C GLU A 100 -11.53 -32.33 30.53
N SER A 101 -10.70 -32.80 31.48
CA SER A 101 -10.28 -32.02 32.64
C SER A 101 -9.00 -31.19 32.42
N TYR A 102 -8.26 -31.43 31.34
CA TYR A 102 -7.03 -30.71 31.02
C TYR A 102 -7.09 -30.10 29.62
N LEU A 103 -6.54 -28.88 29.48
CA LEU A 103 -6.60 -28.12 28.23
C LEU A 103 -5.95 -28.87 27.05
N ARG A 104 -4.90 -29.65 27.29
CA ARG A 104 -4.21 -30.41 26.24
C ARG A 104 -5.01 -31.62 25.75
N THR A 105 -5.80 -32.24 26.64
CA THR A 105 -6.43 -33.54 26.37
C THR A 105 -7.93 -33.48 26.14
N ALA A 106 -8.58 -32.37 26.49
CA ALA A 106 -10.01 -32.19 26.23
C ALA A 106 -10.27 -32.32 24.74
N VAL A 107 -11.44 -32.78 24.31
CA VAL A 107 -11.81 -32.84 22.89
C VAL A 107 -13.08 -32.03 22.65
N GLU A 108 -13.94 -31.90 23.66
CA GLU A 108 -15.16 -31.11 23.52
C GLU A 108 -14.87 -29.60 23.51
N PRO A 109 -15.42 -28.85 22.53
CA PRO A 109 -15.31 -27.40 22.45
C PRO A 109 -15.69 -26.69 23.75
N GLY A 110 -16.78 -27.15 24.37
CA GLY A 110 -17.29 -26.57 25.61
C GLY A 110 -16.31 -26.71 26.78
N SER A 111 -15.58 -27.82 26.87
CA SER A 111 -14.61 -28.05 27.95
C SER A 111 -13.40 -27.14 27.81
N VAL A 112 -12.84 -27.03 26.60
CA VAL A 112 -11.71 -26.12 26.31
C VAL A 112 -12.04 -24.69 26.72
N ARG A 113 -13.19 -24.17 26.26
CA ARG A 113 -13.62 -22.80 26.60
C ARG A 113 -13.83 -22.61 28.10
N ARG A 114 -14.38 -23.61 28.80
CA ARG A 114 -14.57 -23.55 30.26
C ARG A 114 -13.24 -23.57 31.01
N LEU A 115 -12.29 -24.41 30.60
CA LEU A 115 -10.95 -24.48 31.20
C LEU A 115 -10.16 -23.19 30.97
N ALA A 116 -10.16 -22.69 29.74
CA ALA A 116 -9.60 -21.38 29.39
C ALA A 116 -10.15 -20.25 30.27
N ARG A 117 -11.47 -20.25 30.49
CA ARG A 117 -12.13 -19.23 31.30
C ARG A 117 -11.70 -19.24 32.77
N LEU A 118 -11.26 -20.39 33.31
CA LEU A 118 -10.79 -20.44 34.71
C LEU A 118 -9.62 -19.50 34.96
N ILE A 119 -8.80 -19.23 33.94
CA ILE A 119 -7.67 -18.29 34.00
C ILE A 119 -7.99 -16.94 33.36
N GLY A 120 -9.27 -16.65 33.09
CA GLY A 120 -9.71 -15.40 32.49
C GLY A 120 -9.56 -15.33 30.97
N TYR A 121 -9.12 -16.41 30.31
CA TYR A 121 -9.00 -16.44 28.86
C TYR A 121 -10.35 -16.74 28.19
N GLN A 122 -10.68 -15.97 27.16
CA GLN A 122 -11.85 -16.19 26.32
C GLN A 122 -11.38 -16.18 24.86
N PRO A 123 -11.67 -17.25 24.08
CA PRO A 123 -11.24 -17.30 22.69
C PRO A 123 -11.71 -16.08 21.90
N ALA A 124 -10.83 -15.58 21.04
CA ALA A 124 -11.10 -14.37 20.28
C ALA A 124 -12.31 -14.59 19.35
N PRO A 125 -13.32 -13.70 19.38
CA PRO A 125 -14.39 -13.72 18.39
C PRO A 125 -13.84 -13.35 17.01
N GLY A 126 -14.59 -13.69 15.96
CA GLY A 126 -14.30 -13.19 14.61
C GLY A 126 -14.35 -11.66 14.56
N VAL A 127 -13.40 -11.08 13.83
CA VAL A 127 -13.17 -9.65 13.75
C VAL A 127 -13.63 -9.15 12.39
N ALA A 128 -14.35 -8.03 12.36
CA ALA A 128 -14.81 -7.44 11.12
C ALA A 128 -13.68 -6.77 10.36
N ALA A 129 -13.65 -6.99 9.05
CA ALA A 129 -12.77 -6.27 8.14
C ALA A 129 -12.99 -4.75 8.23
N SER A 130 -11.94 -3.97 8.07
CA SER A 130 -11.96 -2.52 8.01
C SER A 130 -11.50 -2.04 6.64
N VAL A 131 -12.07 -0.93 6.15
CA VAL A 131 -11.74 -0.40 4.83
C VAL A 131 -11.97 1.11 4.77
N TRP A 132 -11.15 1.80 3.99
CA TRP A 132 -11.36 3.21 3.66
C TRP A 132 -12.24 3.35 2.42
N LEU A 133 -13.39 4.00 2.58
CA LEU A 133 -14.30 4.33 1.49
C LEU A 133 -14.01 5.74 0.98
N ALA A 134 -13.88 5.88 -0.34
CA ALA A 134 -13.80 7.14 -1.05
C ALA A 134 -15.15 7.45 -1.70
N PHE A 135 -15.77 8.56 -1.31
CA PHE A 135 -17.08 8.99 -1.77
C PHE A 135 -16.97 10.07 -2.86
N THR A 136 -17.86 9.99 -3.85
CA THR A 136 -17.98 11.00 -4.91
C THR A 136 -19.32 11.70 -4.82
N LEU A 137 -19.31 13.02 -4.62
CA LEU A 137 -20.51 13.87 -4.69
C LEU A 137 -20.86 14.17 -6.15
N ASP A 138 -22.14 14.35 -6.44
CA ASP A 138 -22.62 14.71 -7.78
C ASP A 138 -22.13 16.11 -8.17
N PRO A 139 -21.34 16.25 -9.25
CA PRO A 139 -20.85 17.56 -9.66
C PRO A 139 -21.85 18.39 -10.47
N SER A 140 -23.06 17.88 -10.71
CA SER A 140 -24.07 18.52 -11.55
C SER A 140 -24.55 19.86 -10.97
N PRO A 141 -24.81 20.89 -11.81
CA PRO A 141 -25.37 22.16 -11.33
C PRO A 141 -26.67 21.95 -10.53
N GLY A 142 -26.71 22.47 -9.30
CA GLY A 142 -27.85 22.35 -8.39
C GLY A 142 -27.75 21.20 -7.38
N ALA A 143 -26.73 20.33 -7.47
CA ALA A 143 -26.39 19.40 -6.39
C ALA A 143 -25.79 20.15 -5.18
N PRO A 144 -25.92 19.62 -3.94
CA PRO A 144 -25.28 20.21 -2.77
C PRO A 144 -23.75 20.23 -2.90
N GLU A 145 -23.12 21.38 -2.61
CA GLU A 145 -21.65 21.52 -2.62
C GLU A 145 -20.96 20.71 -1.52
N SER A 146 -21.68 20.47 -0.41
CA SER A 146 -21.24 19.62 0.70
C SER A 146 -22.38 18.74 1.23
N VAL A 147 -22.00 17.57 1.73
CA VAL A 147 -22.91 16.57 2.30
C VAL A 147 -22.24 15.98 3.55
N ARG A 148 -22.99 15.88 4.66
CA ARG A 148 -22.54 15.15 5.83
C ARG A 148 -22.91 13.67 5.66
N ILE A 149 -21.89 12.83 5.53
CA ILE A 149 -22.02 11.38 5.50
C ILE A 149 -22.06 10.93 6.95
N GLU A 150 -23.20 10.43 7.42
CA GLU A 150 -23.35 9.98 8.80
C GLU A 150 -22.68 8.63 9.05
N GLU A 151 -22.50 8.28 10.32
CA GLU A 151 -22.21 6.90 10.73
C GLU A 151 -23.39 5.98 10.34
N GLY A 152 -23.09 4.74 9.91
CA GLY A 152 -24.09 3.75 9.50
C GLY A 152 -24.53 3.84 8.03
N VAL A 153 -23.85 4.63 7.18
CA VAL A 153 -24.09 4.61 5.73
C VAL A 153 -23.62 3.26 5.18
N ARG A 154 -24.53 2.56 4.50
CA ARG A 154 -24.33 1.20 4.01
C ARG A 154 -23.82 1.16 2.58
N VAL A 155 -22.76 0.38 2.38
CA VAL A 155 -22.17 0.07 1.07
C VAL A 155 -22.08 -1.45 0.93
N GLN A 156 -22.30 -1.96 -0.28
CA GLN A 156 -22.23 -3.39 -0.57
C GLN A 156 -21.20 -3.68 -1.66
N SER A 157 -20.53 -4.82 -1.53
CA SER A 157 -19.60 -5.30 -2.55
C SER A 157 -20.36 -5.86 -3.74
N VAL A 158 -19.76 -5.73 -4.92
CA VAL A 158 -20.14 -6.52 -6.09
C VAL A 158 -19.33 -7.81 -6.04
N PRO A 159 -19.96 -8.97 -5.78
CA PRO A 159 -19.24 -10.23 -5.68
C PRO A 159 -18.64 -10.65 -7.03
N GLY A 160 -17.53 -11.38 -6.98
CA GLY A 160 -17.03 -12.19 -8.09
C GLY A 160 -17.91 -13.41 -8.40
N GLN A 161 -17.45 -14.23 -9.34
CA GLN A 161 -18.07 -15.53 -9.61
C GLN A 161 -17.88 -16.40 -8.34
N ASP A 162 -18.98 -16.92 -7.79
CA ASP A 162 -19.03 -17.73 -6.55
C ASP A 162 -18.72 -16.99 -5.23
N GLU A 163 -18.78 -15.65 -5.20
CA GLU A 163 -18.73 -14.85 -3.97
C GLU A 163 -20.13 -14.35 -3.55
N ASP A 164 -20.36 -14.17 -2.25
CA ASP A 164 -21.58 -13.52 -1.72
C ASP A 164 -21.37 -12.01 -1.53
N PRO A 165 -22.41 -11.16 -1.73
CA PRO A 165 -22.32 -9.73 -1.45
C PRO A 165 -22.04 -9.43 0.03
N GLN A 166 -21.02 -8.62 0.30
CA GLN A 166 -20.59 -8.24 1.64
C GLN A 166 -21.00 -6.80 1.94
N THR A 167 -21.54 -6.56 3.14
CA THR A 167 -22.07 -5.23 3.51
C THR A 167 -21.16 -4.54 4.52
N PHE A 168 -20.84 -3.29 4.24
CA PHE A 168 -20.03 -2.41 5.09
C PHE A 168 -20.85 -1.21 5.55
N GLU A 169 -20.57 -0.75 6.77
CA GLU A 169 -21.15 0.47 7.32
C GLU A 169 -20.04 1.44 7.74
N THR A 170 -20.23 2.73 7.43
CA THR A 170 -19.35 3.80 7.95
C THR A 170 -19.38 3.80 9.48
N VAL A 171 -18.21 3.95 10.11
CA VAL A 171 -18.07 3.94 11.59
C VAL A 171 -17.81 5.32 12.19
N GLN A 172 -17.84 6.35 11.34
CA GLN A 172 -17.68 7.73 11.73
C GLN A 172 -18.45 8.61 10.74
N ALA A 173 -18.92 9.76 11.21
CA ALA A 173 -19.45 10.79 10.33
C ALA A 173 -18.30 11.58 9.68
N VAL A 174 -18.44 11.96 8.41
CA VAL A 174 -17.49 12.82 7.70
C VAL A 174 -18.23 13.86 6.86
N GLU A 175 -17.73 15.10 6.87
CA GLU A 175 -18.17 16.10 5.89
C GLU A 175 -17.46 15.84 4.56
N ALA A 176 -18.24 15.66 3.49
CA ALA A 176 -17.75 15.48 2.14
C ALA A 176 -18.10 16.71 1.29
N ARG A 177 -17.21 17.06 0.35
CA ARG A 177 -17.37 18.22 -0.53
C ARG A 177 -17.09 17.87 -1.99
N GLN A 178 -17.84 18.49 -2.90
CA GLN A 178 -17.66 18.30 -4.33
C GLN A 178 -16.23 18.66 -4.78
N GLU A 179 -15.66 19.73 -4.21
CA GLU A 179 -14.30 20.15 -4.53
C GLU A 179 -13.21 19.12 -4.13
N TRP A 180 -13.53 18.12 -3.29
CA TRP A 180 -12.59 17.08 -2.82
C TRP A 180 -12.77 15.72 -3.50
N ASN A 181 -13.66 15.61 -4.49
CA ASN A 181 -13.94 14.36 -5.19
C ASN A 181 -12.69 13.72 -5.83
N ALA A 182 -11.88 14.53 -6.52
CA ALA A 182 -10.68 14.08 -7.20
C ALA A 182 -9.69 15.25 -7.30
N LEU A 183 -8.89 15.44 -6.25
CA LEU A 183 -7.84 16.45 -6.21
C LEU A 183 -6.62 15.96 -6.99
N ARG A 184 -5.89 16.88 -7.62
CA ARG A 184 -4.65 16.57 -8.32
C ARG A 184 -3.48 17.36 -7.75
N PRO A 185 -2.28 16.77 -7.71
CA PRO A 185 -1.08 17.52 -7.35
C PRO A 185 -0.76 18.54 -8.45
N ARG A 186 -0.11 19.64 -8.08
CA ARG A 186 0.43 20.64 -9.00
C ARG A 186 1.33 19.97 -10.03
N GLN A 187 1.11 20.24 -11.31
CA GLN A 187 1.88 19.67 -12.43
C GLN A 187 2.82 20.68 -13.10
N THR A 188 2.70 21.96 -12.77
CA THR A 188 3.48 23.06 -13.37
C THR A 188 4.20 23.88 -12.31
N GLU A 189 5.22 24.62 -12.73
CA GLU A 189 5.88 25.66 -11.95
C GLU A 189 5.29 27.03 -12.25
N ALA A 190 5.53 28.00 -11.37
CA ALA A 190 5.15 29.37 -11.67
C ALA A 190 5.98 29.89 -12.85
N ALA A 191 5.33 30.42 -13.89
CA ALA A 191 6.02 31.08 -14.99
C ALA A 191 6.83 32.26 -14.46
N ARG A 192 8.12 32.29 -14.76
CA ARG A 192 9.05 33.35 -14.32
C ARG A 192 10.01 33.68 -15.46
N ILE A 193 10.42 34.94 -15.49
CA ILE A 193 11.55 35.41 -16.29
C ILE A 193 12.75 35.61 -15.35
N TYR A 194 13.92 35.08 -15.74
CA TYR A 194 15.13 35.20 -14.95
C TYR A 194 16.39 35.32 -15.82
N TRP A 195 17.47 35.81 -15.21
CA TRP A 195 18.76 36.00 -15.87
C TRP A 195 19.32 34.69 -16.44
N GLY A 196 19.79 34.71 -17.69
CA GLY A 196 20.40 33.56 -18.34
C GLY A 196 19.40 32.51 -18.84
N GLN A 197 18.09 32.76 -18.73
CA GLN A 197 17.06 31.86 -19.25
C GLN A 197 17.21 31.69 -20.77
N THR A 198 17.17 30.44 -21.26
CA THR A 198 17.34 30.08 -22.68
C THR A 198 16.11 29.44 -23.31
N GLU A 199 15.02 29.31 -22.54
CA GLU A 199 13.77 28.72 -23.01
C GLU A 199 12.53 29.35 -22.36
N LEU A 200 11.40 29.26 -23.06
CA LEU A 200 10.10 29.70 -22.57
C LEU A 200 8.98 28.77 -23.08
N TYR A 201 7.91 28.72 -22.31
CA TYR A 201 6.71 27.94 -22.59
C TYR A 201 5.60 28.92 -22.96
N LEU A 202 4.98 28.74 -24.12
CA LEU A 202 3.90 29.59 -24.64
C LEU A 202 2.60 28.81 -24.69
N GLN A 203 1.49 29.45 -24.33
CA GLN A 203 0.18 28.82 -24.31
C GLN A 203 -0.31 28.53 -25.74
N GLY A 204 -0.80 27.31 -25.96
CA GLY A 204 -1.33 26.85 -27.23
C GLY A 204 -0.30 26.17 -28.13
N THR A 205 -0.79 25.41 -29.10
CA THR A 205 0.00 24.66 -30.10
C THR A 205 0.01 25.35 -31.46
N ALA A 206 -0.90 26.30 -31.69
CA ALA A 206 -1.04 27.04 -32.93
C ALA A 206 -0.29 28.39 -32.90
N THR A 207 0.88 28.43 -32.27
CA THR A 207 1.69 29.66 -32.17
C THR A 207 2.29 30.10 -33.50
N GLN A 208 2.39 29.19 -34.49
CA GLN A 208 3.00 29.41 -35.81
C GLN A 208 4.48 29.82 -35.77
N LEU A 209 5.16 29.65 -34.63
CA LEU A 209 6.59 29.95 -34.49
C LEU A 209 7.44 28.84 -35.13
N GLN A 210 8.55 29.24 -35.73
CA GLN A 210 9.53 28.36 -36.35
C GLN A 210 10.95 28.72 -35.92
N GLN A 211 11.90 27.82 -36.16
CA GLN A 211 13.31 28.12 -36.01
C GLN A 211 13.69 29.33 -36.88
N GLY A 212 14.38 30.30 -36.29
CA GLY A 212 14.79 31.55 -36.91
C GLY A 212 13.82 32.72 -36.74
N ASP A 213 12.61 32.48 -36.20
CA ASP A 213 11.70 33.56 -35.82
C ASP A 213 12.24 34.33 -34.61
N ALA A 214 11.79 35.57 -34.44
CA ALA A 214 12.17 36.43 -33.32
C ALA A 214 11.00 36.58 -32.35
N ILE A 215 11.31 36.46 -31.06
CA ILE A 215 10.40 36.83 -29.97
C ILE A 215 10.93 38.05 -29.22
N LEU A 216 10.02 38.83 -28.66
CA LEU A 216 10.28 39.93 -27.75
C LEU A 216 9.72 39.58 -26.38
N ILE A 217 10.51 39.76 -25.34
CA ILE A 217 10.12 39.70 -23.94
C ILE A 217 10.26 41.10 -23.37
N VAL A 218 9.16 41.70 -22.94
CA VAL A 218 9.11 43.11 -22.53
C VAL A 218 8.17 43.30 -21.36
N GLY A 219 8.52 44.17 -20.42
CA GLY A 219 7.70 44.50 -19.26
C GLY A 219 7.24 45.95 -19.23
N ASP A 220 6.55 46.31 -18.16
CA ASP A 220 6.11 47.69 -17.91
C ASP A 220 7.27 48.67 -17.84
N GLU A 221 8.48 48.19 -17.51
CA GLU A 221 9.71 48.96 -17.45
C GLU A 221 10.01 49.69 -18.77
N ARG A 222 9.94 48.98 -19.91
CA ARG A 222 10.12 49.57 -21.24
C ARG A 222 8.85 50.24 -21.78
N GLU A 223 7.68 49.78 -21.37
CA GLU A 223 6.40 50.26 -21.92
C GLU A 223 5.94 51.61 -21.36
N HIS A 224 6.24 51.90 -20.09
CA HIS A 224 5.83 53.15 -19.43
C HIS A 224 6.93 54.21 -19.39
N ASN A 225 8.14 53.88 -19.81
CA ASN A 225 9.27 54.81 -19.81
C ASN A 225 10.05 54.78 -21.14
N PRO A 226 9.44 55.21 -22.25
CA PRO A 226 10.06 55.11 -23.57
C PRO A 226 11.21 56.12 -23.80
N ASP A 227 11.39 57.14 -22.96
CA ASP A 227 12.08 58.39 -23.36
C ASP A 227 12.96 59.03 -22.26
N LEU A 228 13.55 58.24 -21.36
CA LEU A 228 14.48 58.79 -20.37
C LEU A 228 15.90 58.24 -20.57
N TYR A 229 16.87 59.18 -20.62
CA TYR A 229 18.33 59.01 -20.56
C TYR A 229 18.83 58.31 -19.26
N GLY A 230 18.08 57.32 -18.75
CA GLY A 230 18.25 56.60 -17.49
C GLY A 230 17.68 55.17 -17.61
N TYR A 231 18.46 54.32 -18.27
CA TYR A 231 18.37 52.88 -18.52
C TYR A 231 17.35 52.06 -17.71
N ASP A 232 16.22 51.73 -18.33
CA ASP A 232 15.57 50.46 -18.03
C ASP A 232 15.42 49.64 -19.31
N GLU A 233 16.57 49.20 -19.85
CA GLU A 233 16.72 48.27 -20.98
C GLU A 233 16.22 46.85 -20.65
N ARG A 234 15.25 46.72 -19.73
CA ARG A 234 14.68 45.44 -19.29
C ARG A 234 13.72 44.87 -20.31
N TRP A 235 14.28 44.45 -21.43
CA TRP A 235 13.63 43.76 -22.51
C TRP A 235 14.66 42.92 -23.26
N ASP A 236 14.20 41.87 -23.92
CA ASP A 236 15.06 40.97 -24.67
C ASP A 236 14.38 40.59 -25.98
N VAL A 237 15.12 40.69 -27.08
CA VAL A 237 14.74 40.07 -28.36
C VAL A 237 15.60 38.83 -28.55
N ARG A 238 14.99 37.69 -28.86
CA ARG A 238 15.70 36.42 -29.06
C ARG A 238 15.26 35.73 -30.34
N LEU A 239 16.25 35.25 -31.09
CA LEU A 239 16.04 34.39 -32.25
C LEU A 239 15.91 32.94 -31.78
N LEU A 240 14.86 32.27 -32.24
CA LEU A 240 14.57 30.91 -31.85
C LEU A 240 15.51 29.94 -32.57
N THR A 241 16.23 29.13 -31.81
CA THR A 241 17.05 28.03 -32.35
C THR A 241 16.25 26.74 -32.46
N HIS A 242 15.21 26.57 -31.64
CA HIS A 242 14.33 25.42 -31.70
C HIS A 242 12.91 25.77 -31.22
N VAL A 243 11.91 25.08 -31.77
CA VAL A 243 10.50 25.19 -31.38
C VAL A 243 9.93 23.78 -31.27
N GLU A 244 9.40 23.46 -30.09
CA GLU A 244 8.81 22.15 -29.76
C GLU A 244 7.32 22.34 -29.45
N ILE A 245 6.44 21.57 -30.07
CA ILE A 245 4.99 21.67 -29.86
C ILE A 245 4.54 20.45 -29.06
N ASP A 246 3.94 20.69 -27.89
CA ASP A 246 3.36 19.65 -27.03
C ASP A 246 1.83 19.70 -27.17
N HIS A 247 1.29 18.77 -27.96
CA HIS A 247 -0.14 18.68 -28.22
C HIS A 247 -0.95 18.20 -27.00
N ASP A 248 -0.37 17.37 -26.15
CA ASP A 248 -1.06 16.76 -25.01
C ASP A 248 -1.29 17.78 -23.90
N ARG A 249 -0.29 18.63 -23.67
CA ARG A 249 -0.34 19.66 -22.64
C ARG A 249 -0.76 21.03 -23.18
N GLY A 250 -0.87 21.19 -24.50
CA GLY A 250 -1.40 22.38 -25.15
C GLY A 250 -0.49 23.61 -25.06
N TRP A 251 0.83 23.43 -25.17
CA TRP A 251 1.81 24.52 -25.15
C TRP A 251 2.89 24.34 -26.23
N THR A 252 3.63 25.42 -26.48
CA THR A 252 4.79 25.45 -27.38
C THR A 252 6.04 25.84 -26.59
N ARG A 253 7.10 25.01 -26.60
CA ARG A 253 8.43 25.38 -26.12
C ARG A 253 9.14 26.17 -27.18
N VAL A 254 9.79 27.24 -26.78
CA VAL A 254 10.70 27.99 -27.62
C VAL A 254 12.06 28.05 -26.93
N ILE A 255 13.12 27.80 -27.70
CA ILE A 255 14.50 27.70 -27.19
C ILE A 255 15.38 28.64 -28.03
N TRP A 256 16.33 29.29 -27.39
CA TRP A 256 17.31 30.18 -28.01
C TRP A 256 18.70 29.99 -27.38
N GLU A 257 19.76 30.50 -28.03
CA GLU A 257 21.15 30.23 -27.62
C GLU A 257 21.65 31.17 -26.51
N GLU A 258 21.47 32.48 -26.67
CA GLU A 258 21.95 33.49 -25.71
C GLU A 258 20.93 33.74 -24.60
N GLY A 259 21.29 33.48 -23.34
CA GLY A 259 20.40 33.68 -22.19
C GLY A 259 19.84 35.10 -22.06
N LEU A 260 18.70 35.26 -21.38
CA LEU A 260 18.09 36.58 -21.14
C LEU A 260 18.98 37.48 -20.27
N GLY A 261 18.96 38.79 -20.56
CA GLY A 261 19.86 39.76 -19.95
C GLY A 261 21.29 39.71 -20.50
N HIS A 262 22.01 40.83 -20.41
CA HIS A 262 23.39 40.93 -20.87
C HIS A 262 24.15 42.03 -20.13
N GLY A 263 25.39 41.76 -19.73
CA GLY A 263 26.22 42.75 -19.05
C GLY A 263 25.61 43.23 -17.73
N SER A 264 25.19 44.49 -17.66
CA SER A 264 24.47 45.09 -16.53
C SER A 264 22.94 45.13 -16.72
N THR A 265 22.43 44.75 -17.89
CA THR A 265 21.03 44.87 -18.29
C THR A 265 20.24 43.65 -17.87
N GLN A 266 19.28 43.83 -16.95
CA GLN A 266 18.43 42.76 -16.41
C GLN A 266 17.29 42.41 -17.39
N PRO A 267 16.74 41.19 -17.35
CA PRO A 267 15.50 40.87 -18.05
C PRO A 267 14.28 41.64 -17.50
N ALA A 268 13.19 41.65 -18.28
CA ALA A 268 11.90 42.21 -17.86
C ALA A 268 11.36 41.53 -16.58
N ALA A 269 10.87 42.32 -15.62
CA ALA A 269 10.44 41.80 -14.31
C ALA A 269 8.99 42.16 -13.94
N LYS A 270 8.42 43.26 -14.44
CA LYS A 270 7.06 43.71 -14.09
C LYS A 270 6.10 43.51 -15.26
N ASN A 271 4.98 42.82 -15.00
CA ASN A 271 3.91 42.58 -15.98
C ASN A 271 4.44 42.15 -17.36
N VAL A 272 5.33 41.16 -17.35
CA VAL A 272 6.03 40.72 -18.55
C VAL A 272 5.04 40.21 -19.60
N ARG A 273 5.24 40.68 -20.83
CA ARG A 273 4.52 40.27 -22.04
C ARG A 273 5.52 39.70 -23.04
N VAL A 274 5.06 38.73 -23.82
CA VAL A 274 5.86 38.10 -24.87
C VAL A 274 5.18 38.31 -26.20
N PHE A 275 5.94 38.72 -27.21
CA PHE A 275 5.45 38.98 -28.55
C PHE A 275 6.23 38.15 -29.57
N ALA A 276 5.54 37.61 -30.56
CA ALA A 276 6.15 37.06 -31.76
C ALA A 276 6.22 38.14 -32.84
N PHE A 277 7.37 38.31 -33.49
CA PHE A 277 7.46 39.12 -34.70
C PHE A 277 7.10 38.27 -35.91
N ARG A 278 5.95 38.56 -36.52
CA ARG A 278 5.41 37.74 -37.63
C ARG A 278 6.05 38.03 -38.98
N GLN A 279 6.77 39.15 -39.10
CA GLN A 279 7.45 39.54 -40.33
C GLN A 279 8.82 40.14 -40.02
N ARG A 280 9.73 39.98 -40.99
CA ARG A 280 11.00 40.68 -41.04
C ARG A 280 11.18 41.31 -42.41
N GLY A 281 11.89 42.43 -42.46
CA GLY A 281 12.17 43.18 -43.68
C GLY A 281 13.45 43.99 -43.54
N ALA A 282 13.83 44.67 -44.62
CA ALA A 282 15.03 45.49 -44.63
C ALA A 282 14.66 46.98 -44.52
N LEU A 283 15.65 47.81 -44.19
CA LEU A 283 15.51 49.25 -44.26
C LEU A 283 15.51 49.73 -45.72
N PHE A 284 14.81 50.83 -45.98
CA PHE A 284 14.80 51.44 -47.31
C PHE A 284 16.22 51.91 -47.67
N GLY A 285 16.74 51.41 -48.78
CA GLY A 285 18.11 51.67 -49.23
C GLY A 285 19.05 50.48 -49.08
N HIS A 286 18.67 49.39 -48.41
CA HIS A 286 19.52 48.19 -48.24
C HIS A 286 20.05 47.60 -49.56
N ASN A 287 19.32 47.78 -50.65
CA ASN A 287 19.64 47.31 -51.99
C ASN A 287 20.13 48.44 -52.91
N ALA A 288 20.60 49.56 -52.34
CA ALA A 288 21.14 50.65 -53.11
C ALA A 288 22.35 50.17 -53.95
N PRO A 289 22.44 50.54 -55.23
CA PRO A 289 23.58 50.16 -56.06
C PRO A 289 24.87 50.79 -55.51
N ASP A 290 26.01 50.12 -55.74
CA ASP A 290 27.31 50.66 -55.33
C ASP A 290 27.52 52.05 -55.96
N PRO A 291 27.68 53.12 -55.16
CA PRO A 291 27.83 54.48 -55.67
C PRO A 291 29.09 54.66 -56.53
N ASN A 292 30.06 53.77 -56.41
CA ASN A 292 31.27 53.76 -57.25
C ASN A 292 31.01 53.25 -58.67
N MET A 293 29.87 52.58 -58.90
CA MET A 293 29.41 52.19 -60.24
C MET A 293 28.58 53.29 -60.93
N VAL A 294 28.21 54.35 -60.21
CA VAL A 294 27.37 55.44 -60.74
C VAL A 294 28.23 56.53 -61.39
N THR A 295 28.09 56.70 -62.69
CA THR A 295 28.75 57.79 -63.45
C THR A 295 27.88 59.05 -63.39
N VAL A 296 28.47 60.18 -62.99
CA VAL A 296 27.78 61.47 -62.91
C VAL A 296 28.48 62.51 -63.79
N PRO A 297 27.73 63.38 -64.49
CA PRO A 297 28.30 64.25 -65.52
C PRO A 297 29.10 65.45 -64.97
N THR A 298 28.94 65.81 -63.69
CA THR A 298 29.69 66.90 -63.05
C THR A 298 30.03 66.60 -61.59
N THR A 299 31.11 67.20 -61.08
CA THR A 299 31.49 67.16 -59.65
C THR A 299 30.45 67.83 -58.75
N ALA A 300 29.73 68.83 -59.25
CA ALA A 300 28.62 69.45 -58.52
C ALA A 300 27.50 68.44 -58.25
N ILE A 301 27.08 67.67 -59.25
CA ILE A 301 26.07 66.61 -59.08
C ILE A 301 26.61 65.49 -58.18
N ALA A 302 27.90 65.13 -58.32
CA ALA A 302 28.55 64.15 -57.45
C ALA A 302 28.46 64.55 -55.97
N ASN A 303 28.74 65.81 -55.63
CA ASN A 303 28.70 66.33 -54.25
C ASN A 303 27.28 66.42 -53.66
N HIS A 304 26.25 66.39 -54.49
CA HIS A 304 24.85 66.31 -54.05
C HIS A 304 24.39 64.88 -53.77
N LEU A 305 25.00 63.88 -54.40
CA LEU A 305 24.58 62.48 -54.33
C LEU A 305 25.46 61.62 -53.42
N PHE A 306 26.74 61.98 -53.28
CA PHE A 306 27.74 61.16 -52.60
C PHE A 306 28.51 61.95 -51.55
N ASP A 307 28.88 61.26 -50.48
CA ASP A 307 30.00 61.65 -49.62
C ASP A 307 31.28 60.96 -50.18
N THR A 308 32.44 61.61 -50.10
CA THR A 308 33.69 61.08 -50.64
C THR A 308 34.80 61.16 -49.62
N THR A 309 35.31 59.99 -49.21
CA THR A 309 36.42 59.88 -48.24
C THR A 309 37.53 59.06 -48.89
N SER A 310 38.74 59.62 -48.95
CA SER A 310 39.92 58.95 -49.55
C SER A 310 39.70 58.41 -50.98
N GLY A 311 38.86 59.09 -51.78
CA GLY A 311 38.57 58.71 -53.17
C GLY A 311 37.50 57.64 -53.35
N ILE A 312 36.95 57.07 -52.28
CA ILE A 312 35.83 56.13 -52.32
C ILE A 312 34.53 56.89 -52.09
N ARG A 313 33.53 56.66 -52.94
CA ARG A 313 32.18 57.26 -52.80
C ARG A 313 31.33 56.40 -51.88
N SER A 314 30.57 57.06 -51.01
CA SER A 314 29.41 56.51 -50.31
C SER A 314 28.18 57.36 -50.64
N TRP A 315 26.98 56.79 -50.53
CA TRP A 315 25.76 57.56 -50.72
C TRP A 315 25.64 58.67 -49.66
N LYS A 316 25.26 59.88 -50.09
CA LYS A 316 25.13 61.02 -49.18
C LYS A 316 23.98 60.79 -48.20
N ASN A 317 24.24 60.99 -46.91
CA ASN A 317 23.29 60.69 -45.83
C ASN A 317 22.75 59.23 -45.86
N TYR A 318 23.59 58.26 -46.20
CA TYR A 318 23.22 56.84 -46.22
C TYR A 318 23.14 56.25 -44.81
N ARG A 319 22.06 56.57 -44.13
CA ARG A 319 21.72 56.16 -42.76
C ARG A 319 20.24 56.41 -42.50
N ILE A 320 19.73 55.95 -41.37
CA ILE A 320 18.42 56.34 -40.88
C ILE A 320 18.38 57.88 -40.70
N GLN A 321 17.30 58.52 -41.15
CA GLN A 321 17.15 59.98 -41.16
C GLN A 321 15.88 60.41 -40.44
N ASP A 322 15.86 61.67 -39.98
CA ASP A 322 14.68 62.35 -39.42
C ASP A 322 14.03 61.61 -38.24
N ASN A 323 14.79 60.79 -37.51
CA ASN A 323 14.33 59.95 -36.42
C ASN A 323 13.12 59.08 -36.81
N ARG A 324 13.14 58.52 -38.03
CA ARG A 324 12.07 57.70 -38.59
C ARG A 324 12.63 56.44 -39.22
N ILE A 325 11.96 55.32 -38.97
CA ILE A 325 12.30 54.04 -39.58
C ILE A 325 11.49 53.91 -40.87
N ASP A 326 12.17 53.86 -42.02
CA ASP A 326 11.53 53.58 -43.31
C ASP A 326 11.91 52.17 -43.74
N LEU A 327 10.92 51.27 -43.81
CA LEU A 327 11.09 49.90 -44.33
C LEU A 327 11.01 49.89 -45.86
N ASP A 328 11.64 48.89 -46.48
CA ASP A 328 11.81 48.76 -47.93
C ASP A 328 10.51 48.58 -48.75
N ALA A 329 9.40 48.22 -48.11
CA ALA A 329 8.10 48.01 -48.74
C ALA A 329 6.93 48.55 -47.90
N ALA A 330 5.71 48.51 -48.45
CA ALA A 330 4.48 48.87 -47.75
C ALA A 330 3.88 47.66 -47.00
N TYR A 331 4.24 47.51 -45.73
CA TYR A 331 3.78 46.47 -44.83
C TYR A 331 2.51 46.91 -44.10
N ALA A 332 1.34 46.61 -44.68
CA ALA A 332 0.03 47.06 -44.17
C ALA A 332 -0.31 46.60 -42.74
N LYS A 333 0.37 45.57 -42.23
CA LYS A 333 0.18 45.04 -40.87
C LYS A 333 1.06 45.70 -39.81
N VAL A 334 1.93 46.63 -40.20
CA VAL A 334 2.63 47.50 -39.25
C VAL A 334 1.67 48.61 -38.85
N VAL A 335 1.30 48.65 -37.58
CA VAL A 335 0.27 49.55 -37.04
C VAL A 335 0.81 50.32 -35.84
N PRO A 336 0.26 51.52 -35.55
CA PRO A 336 0.53 52.22 -34.30
C PRO A 336 0.28 51.32 -33.09
N GLY A 337 1.15 51.39 -32.08
CA GLY A 337 1.17 50.55 -30.88
C GLY A 337 1.95 49.25 -31.02
N GLY A 338 2.27 48.80 -32.24
CA GLY A 338 3.09 47.60 -32.46
C GLY A 338 4.57 47.82 -32.17
N TRP A 339 5.27 46.75 -31.81
CA TRP A 339 6.71 46.74 -31.58
C TRP A 339 7.49 46.51 -32.88
N ILE A 340 8.69 47.10 -32.94
CA ILE A 340 9.66 46.98 -34.01
C ILE A 340 11.03 46.80 -33.38
N ALA A 341 11.74 45.73 -33.73
CA ALA A 341 13.13 45.53 -33.34
C ALA A 341 14.03 45.72 -34.55
N LEU A 342 15.05 46.57 -34.43
CA LEU A 342 16.13 46.66 -35.41
C LEU A 342 17.29 45.81 -34.91
N MET A 343 17.78 44.92 -35.77
CA MET A 343 18.86 44.00 -35.43
C MET A 343 19.95 44.07 -36.50
N ARG A 344 21.16 44.44 -36.08
CA ARG A 344 22.37 44.41 -36.88
C ARG A 344 23.14 43.13 -36.59
N THR A 345 23.49 42.39 -37.63
CA THR A 345 24.33 41.19 -37.48
C THR A 345 25.78 41.55 -37.15
N PRO A 346 26.50 40.72 -36.37
CA PRO A 346 27.94 40.85 -36.14
C PRO A 346 28.76 41.02 -37.43
N GLN A 347 29.61 42.05 -37.51
CA GLN A 347 30.40 42.32 -38.72
C GLN A 347 31.84 41.79 -38.67
N TYR A 348 32.38 41.53 -37.48
CA TYR A 348 33.74 41.03 -37.29
C TYR A 348 33.83 40.19 -36.01
N LYS A 349 34.94 39.46 -35.83
CA LYS A 349 35.11 38.38 -34.84
C LYS A 349 34.79 38.73 -33.37
N ASN A 350 34.73 40.01 -33.01
CA ASN A 350 34.44 40.50 -31.65
C ASN A 350 33.21 41.42 -31.58
N ASP A 351 32.50 41.63 -32.70
CA ASP A 351 31.21 42.30 -32.71
C ASP A 351 30.15 41.30 -32.24
N ARG A 352 29.27 41.71 -31.32
CA ARG A 352 28.15 40.86 -30.86
C ARG A 352 26.87 41.13 -31.65
N GLY A 353 26.94 42.01 -32.65
CA GLY A 353 25.74 42.57 -33.27
C GLY A 353 25.13 43.61 -32.32
N TYR A 354 24.02 44.20 -32.75
CA TYR A 354 23.29 45.18 -31.95
C TYR A 354 21.80 45.02 -32.18
N VAL A 355 21.00 45.16 -31.11
CA VAL A 355 19.54 45.12 -31.20
C VAL A 355 18.97 46.30 -30.43
N GLU A 356 17.97 46.95 -31.01
CA GLU A 356 17.27 48.06 -30.38
C GLU A 356 15.76 47.93 -30.62
N LEU A 357 14.97 48.30 -29.62
CA LEU A 357 13.52 48.10 -29.61
C LEU A 357 12.76 49.41 -29.60
N TYR A 358 11.81 49.53 -30.53
CA TYR A 358 10.97 50.71 -30.71
C TYR A 358 9.49 50.32 -30.74
N LYS A 359 8.61 51.21 -30.26
CA LYS A 359 7.16 51.10 -30.42
C LYS A 359 6.70 52.10 -31.49
N ALA A 360 5.87 51.68 -32.44
CA ALA A 360 5.34 52.58 -33.46
C ALA A 360 4.32 53.55 -32.86
N LEU A 361 4.62 54.86 -32.81
CA LEU A 361 3.63 55.88 -32.46
C LEU A 361 2.73 56.24 -33.65
N ALA A 362 3.32 56.30 -34.84
CA ALA A 362 2.60 56.56 -36.08
C ALA A 362 3.21 55.77 -37.24
N VAL A 363 2.36 55.32 -38.17
CA VAL A 363 2.75 54.56 -39.36
C VAL A 363 2.11 55.20 -40.59
N SER A 364 2.88 55.37 -41.66
CA SER A 364 2.40 55.92 -42.94
C SER A 364 3.09 55.22 -44.12
N PHE A 365 2.52 55.33 -45.33
CA PHE A 365 3.03 54.64 -46.53
C PHE A 365 3.41 55.60 -47.67
N PRO A 366 4.36 56.54 -47.46
CA PRO A 366 4.78 57.47 -48.50
C PRO A 366 5.61 56.75 -49.58
N SER A 367 5.78 57.41 -50.73
CA SER A 367 6.84 57.03 -51.68
C SER A 367 8.13 57.74 -51.29
N ARG A 368 9.24 57.02 -51.21
CA ARG A 368 10.58 57.58 -50.95
C ARG A 368 11.48 57.33 -52.15
N THR A 369 12.27 58.33 -52.53
CA THR A 369 13.29 58.22 -53.58
C THR A 369 14.60 58.73 -53.01
N ALA A 370 15.58 57.83 -52.83
CA ALA A 370 16.93 58.16 -52.41
C ALA A 370 17.88 57.03 -52.83
N TYR A 371 19.19 57.31 -52.87
CA TYR A 371 20.24 56.30 -53.10
C TYR A 371 20.09 55.51 -54.42
N GLY A 372 19.51 56.14 -55.45
CA GLY A 372 19.27 55.48 -56.74
C GLY A 372 18.09 54.49 -56.75
N VAL A 373 17.30 54.41 -55.67
CA VAL A 373 16.11 53.56 -55.56
C VAL A 373 14.86 54.38 -55.26
N SER A 374 13.70 53.91 -55.73
CA SER A 374 12.39 54.53 -55.50
C SER A 374 11.33 53.48 -55.23
N GLY A 375 10.49 53.70 -54.22
CA GLY A 375 9.44 52.75 -53.86
C GLY A 375 8.49 53.29 -52.79
N LYS A 376 7.38 52.58 -52.58
CA LYS A 376 6.52 52.78 -51.41
C LYS A 376 7.18 52.15 -50.19
N VAL A 377 7.31 52.92 -49.12
CA VAL A 377 7.92 52.49 -47.85
C VAL A 377 6.87 52.39 -46.75
N THR A 378 7.21 51.69 -45.67
CA THR A 378 6.50 51.83 -44.39
C THR A 378 7.30 52.76 -43.52
N ARG A 379 6.79 53.97 -43.32
CA ARG A 379 7.41 55.00 -42.49
C ARG A 379 6.84 54.94 -41.09
N ILE A 380 7.71 54.72 -40.12
CA ILE A 380 7.38 54.57 -38.71
C ILE A 380 8.00 55.73 -37.94
N VAL A 381 7.18 56.40 -37.13
CA VAL A 381 7.63 57.29 -36.08
C VAL A 381 7.74 56.46 -34.80
N PRO A 382 8.96 56.17 -34.31
CA PRO A 382 9.14 55.38 -33.09
C PRO A 382 8.84 56.20 -31.84
N ASP A 383 8.68 55.52 -30.71
CA ASP A 383 8.47 56.11 -29.39
C ASP A 383 9.75 56.66 -28.75
N ALA A 384 10.90 56.15 -29.19
CA ALA A 384 12.23 56.57 -28.77
C ALA A 384 13.12 56.81 -30.00
N VAL A 385 14.14 57.64 -29.85
CA VAL A 385 15.16 57.91 -30.90
C VAL A 385 16.55 57.44 -30.49
N GLU A 386 16.66 56.79 -29.33
CA GLU A 386 17.88 56.20 -28.82
C GLU A 386 18.46 55.20 -29.82
N HIS A 387 19.77 55.32 -30.06
CA HIS A 387 20.57 54.51 -30.98
C HIS A 387 19.99 54.32 -32.39
N LEU A 388 19.07 55.21 -32.81
CA LEU A 388 18.40 55.14 -34.11
C LEU A 388 19.24 55.74 -35.26
N ASP A 389 20.53 55.98 -35.04
CA ASP A 389 21.40 56.61 -36.02
C ASP A 389 22.30 55.59 -36.75
N GLY A 390 23.01 56.08 -37.77
CA GLY A 390 23.88 55.26 -38.61
C GLY A 390 25.13 54.69 -37.94
N ASN A 391 25.39 54.99 -36.66
CA ASN A 391 26.49 54.37 -35.92
C ASN A 391 26.11 52.98 -35.39
N PHE A 392 24.82 52.74 -35.20
CA PHE A 392 24.29 51.47 -34.67
C PHE A 392 23.62 50.63 -35.75
N PHE A 393 22.93 51.28 -36.69
CA PHE A 393 22.17 50.60 -37.75
C PHE A 393 22.47 51.19 -39.14
N GLY A 394 23.32 50.51 -39.92
CA GLY A 394 23.44 50.74 -41.36
C GLY A 394 22.24 50.18 -42.13
N LEU A 395 21.91 50.79 -43.28
CA LEU A 395 20.69 50.44 -44.03
C LEU A 395 20.73 49.04 -44.66
N ASP A 396 21.92 48.54 -44.99
CA ASP A 396 22.22 47.27 -45.67
C ASP A 396 22.63 46.12 -44.74
N GLU A 397 22.85 46.42 -43.47
CA GLU A 397 23.28 45.47 -42.42
C GLU A 397 22.21 45.22 -41.35
N THR A 398 21.07 45.92 -41.45
CA THR A 398 20.00 45.90 -40.44
C THR A 398 18.78 45.14 -40.95
N VAL A 399 18.31 44.19 -40.15
CA VAL A 399 17.02 43.53 -40.31
C VAL A 399 16.04 44.15 -39.33
N ALA A 400 14.87 44.55 -39.82
CA ALA A 400 13.77 45.01 -39.00
C ALA A 400 12.78 43.87 -38.77
N PHE A 401 12.45 43.57 -37.52
CA PHE A 401 11.39 42.65 -37.13
C PHE A 401 10.17 43.46 -36.70
N PHE A 402 8.99 43.12 -37.21
CA PHE A 402 7.76 43.87 -36.99
C PHE A 402 6.53 42.95 -37.09
N GLN A 403 5.33 43.54 -37.03
CA GLN A 403 4.06 42.81 -36.87
C GLN A 403 4.10 41.98 -35.58
N SER A 404 4.31 42.66 -34.45
CA SER A 404 4.34 42.05 -33.12
C SER A 404 2.95 41.54 -32.72
N GLU A 405 2.85 40.27 -32.39
CA GLU A 405 1.63 39.63 -31.88
C GLU A 405 1.89 39.10 -30.48
N GLN A 406 1.07 39.50 -29.50
CA GLN A 406 1.25 39.05 -28.12
C GLN A 406 0.87 37.57 -27.98
N LEU A 407 1.75 36.80 -27.37
CA LEU A 407 1.53 35.40 -27.00
C LEU A 407 1.44 35.28 -25.48
N ALA A 408 0.52 34.46 -25.00
CA ALA A 408 0.39 34.17 -23.58
C ALA A 408 1.50 33.20 -23.13
N VAL A 409 2.14 33.50 -22.01
CA VAL A 409 3.14 32.61 -21.39
C VAL A 409 2.41 31.47 -20.68
N ALA A 410 2.85 30.24 -20.92
CA ALA A 410 2.38 29.05 -20.21
C ALA A 410 3.25 28.78 -18.98
N ALA A 411 2.65 28.17 -17.96
CA ALA A 411 3.37 27.66 -16.81
C ALA A 411 4.24 26.46 -17.22
N PRO A 412 5.57 26.48 -16.98
CA PRO A 412 6.44 25.37 -17.35
C PRO A 412 6.08 24.08 -16.59
N PRO A 413 6.36 22.89 -17.15
CA PRO A 413 6.17 21.63 -16.46
C PRO A 413 7.01 21.58 -15.18
N LEU A 414 6.47 20.99 -14.12
CA LEU A 414 7.18 20.80 -12.86
C LEU A 414 8.28 19.76 -13.04
N GLN A 415 9.52 20.22 -13.18
CA GLN A 415 10.71 19.39 -13.37
C GLN A 415 11.63 19.40 -12.15
N SER A 416 11.51 20.41 -11.28
CA SER A 416 12.24 20.46 -10.02
C SER A 416 11.57 19.60 -8.94
N ARG A 417 12.36 18.78 -8.24
CA ARG A 417 11.93 18.10 -7.00
C ARG A 417 11.94 19.09 -5.84
N ALA A 418 11.06 18.89 -4.87
CA ALA A 418 10.95 19.78 -3.72
C ALA A 418 12.30 19.86 -2.96
N PRO A 419 12.73 21.04 -2.49
CA PRO A 419 14.07 21.24 -1.91
C PRO A 419 14.36 20.45 -0.62
N GLU A 420 13.35 19.83 -0.01
CA GLU A 420 13.52 18.92 1.15
C GLU A 420 13.77 17.46 0.74
N ALA A 421 13.55 17.11 -0.53
CA ALA A 421 13.76 15.78 -1.08
C ALA A 421 15.16 15.68 -1.71
N MET A 422 16.08 15.08 -0.95
CA MET A 422 17.43 14.65 -1.34
C MET A 422 18.50 15.73 -1.56
N THR A 423 19.71 15.44 -1.07
CA THR A 423 20.91 16.27 -1.16
C THR A 423 21.56 16.31 -2.56
N ALA A 424 20.97 15.66 -3.57
CA ALA A 424 21.29 15.79 -4.99
C ALA A 424 20.10 15.28 -5.84
N PRO A 425 19.60 16.03 -6.84
CA PRO A 425 18.45 15.61 -7.64
C PRO A 425 18.82 14.46 -8.58
N ILE A 426 18.03 13.38 -8.58
CA ILE A 426 18.09 12.34 -9.62
C ILE A 426 17.57 12.95 -10.94
N ALA A 427 18.27 12.69 -12.04
CA ALA A 427 17.91 13.21 -13.36
C ALA A 427 16.56 12.66 -13.85
N LEU A 428 15.81 13.48 -14.58
CA LEU A 428 14.56 13.11 -15.25
C LEU A 428 14.83 12.89 -16.74
N THR A 429 14.14 11.91 -17.34
CA THR A 429 14.07 11.79 -18.79
C THR A 429 13.28 12.96 -19.41
N THR A 430 13.57 13.32 -20.66
CA THR A 430 12.89 14.44 -21.34
C THR A 430 11.37 14.29 -21.30
N GLY A 431 10.66 15.33 -20.84
CA GLY A 431 9.19 15.37 -20.79
C GLY A 431 8.58 14.78 -19.50
N THR A 432 9.35 14.07 -18.69
CA THR A 432 8.92 13.53 -17.39
C THR A 432 8.74 14.65 -16.37
N LEU A 433 7.65 14.58 -15.59
CA LEU A 433 7.46 15.49 -14.45
C LEU A 433 8.25 14.99 -13.24
N ALA A 434 8.67 15.90 -12.35
CA ALA A 434 9.17 15.52 -11.05
C ALA A 434 8.12 14.64 -10.34
N PRO A 435 8.47 13.42 -9.89
CA PRO A 435 7.52 12.54 -9.22
C PRO A 435 6.85 13.19 -8.00
N LEU A 436 5.73 12.62 -7.57
CA LEU A 436 5.11 12.99 -6.29
C LEU A 436 5.63 12.06 -5.19
N GLU A 437 6.14 12.65 -4.11
CA GLU A 437 6.82 11.94 -3.04
C GLU A 437 6.84 12.75 -1.73
N GLY A 438 7.24 12.11 -0.64
CA GLY A 438 7.53 12.77 0.64
C GLY A 438 6.29 13.37 1.31
N ALA A 439 6.52 14.28 2.26
CA ALA A 439 5.49 14.81 3.15
C ALA A 439 4.84 16.12 2.69
N ARG A 440 5.13 16.62 1.48
CA ARG A 440 4.55 17.88 0.98
C ARG A 440 3.86 17.69 -0.35
N ILE A 441 2.59 18.10 -0.42
CA ILE A 441 1.80 18.07 -1.65
C ILE A 441 1.27 19.48 -1.93
N ALA A 442 1.78 20.14 -2.96
CA ALA A 442 1.10 21.29 -3.56
C ALA A 442 0.01 20.78 -4.49
N LEU A 443 -1.22 21.27 -4.34
CA LEU A 443 -2.35 20.91 -5.21
C LEU A 443 -2.35 21.74 -6.49
N GLU A 444 -3.13 21.35 -7.51
CA GLU A 444 -3.22 22.12 -8.77
C GLU A 444 -3.94 23.46 -8.61
N ARG A 445 -4.77 23.58 -7.56
CA ARG A 445 -5.63 24.73 -7.30
C ARG A 445 -5.74 24.99 -5.81
N GLN A 446 -6.32 26.13 -5.48
CA GLN A 446 -6.78 26.40 -4.13
C GLN A 446 -7.92 25.44 -3.76
N VAL A 447 -7.80 24.81 -2.59
CA VAL A 447 -8.82 24.00 -1.93
C VAL A 447 -9.18 24.65 -0.61
N THR A 448 -10.46 24.87 -0.40
CA THR A 448 -10.97 25.54 0.81
C THR A 448 -11.52 24.55 1.82
N ALA A 449 -11.71 25.01 3.06
CA ALA A 449 -12.40 24.28 4.14
C ALA A 449 -11.85 22.88 4.49
N PHE A 450 -10.62 22.55 4.09
CA PHE A 450 -10.01 21.25 4.37
C PHE A 450 -9.44 21.24 5.79
N GLU A 451 -10.00 20.41 6.66
CA GLU A 451 -9.59 20.31 8.07
C GLU A 451 -8.30 19.47 8.22
N PRO A 452 -7.27 19.97 8.92
CA PRO A 452 -6.11 19.16 9.29
C PRO A 452 -6.48 17.97 10.18
N GLY A 453 -5.70 16.89 10.11
CA GLY A 453 -5.93 15.61 10.80
C GLY A 453 -6.77 14.63 9.99
N ARG A 454 -7.30 15.03 8.83
CA ARG A 454 -8.07 14.15 7.95
C ARG A 454 -7.19 13.16 7.20
N THR A 455 -7.69 11.94 7.04
CA THR A 455 -7.12 10.93 6.16
C THR A 455 -7.58 11.18 4.73
N VAL A 456 -6.65 11.08 3.78
CA VAL A 456 -6.92 11.10 2.33
C VAL A 456 -6.36 9.84 1.70
N VAL A 457 -6.93 9.45 0.56
CA VAL A 457 -6.41 8.33 -0.23
C VAL A 457 -5.71 8.87 -1.47
N VAL A 458 -4.41 8.59 -1.60
CA VAL A 458 -3.60 8.95 -2.77
C VAL A 458 -3.53 7.73 -3.66
N SER A 459 -3.96 7.87 -4.91
CA SER A 459 -3.96 6.78 -5.90
C SER A 459 -3.26 7.21 -7.18
N GLY A 460 -2.42 6.35 -7.74
CA GLY A 460 -1.68 6.63 -8.97
C GLY A 460 -0.78 5.48 -9.38
N ARG A 461 -0.08 5.62 -10.49
CA ARG A 461 0.96 4.67 -10.93
C ARG A 461 2.30 5.07 -10.34
N ARG A 462 3.16 4.07 -10.10
CA ARG A 462 4.54 4.30 -9.65
C ARG A 462 5.41 4.76 -10.82
N SER A 463 6.29 5.71 -10.54
CA SER A 463 7.31 6.13 -11.51
C SER A 463 8.21 4.96 -11.87
N ARG A 464 8.80 5.03 -13.06
CA ARG A 464 9.84 4.11 -13.50
C ARG A 464 11.20 4.77 -13.43
N VAL A 465 12.23 3.94 -13.47
CA VAL A 465 13.59 4.35 -13.83
C VAL A 465 13.93 3.82 -15.21
N GLN A 466 14.85 4.50 -15.88
CA GLN A 466 15.47 4.09 -17.13
C GLN A 466 17.00 4.16 -16.96
N VAL A 467 17.71 3.13 -17.41
CA VAL A 467 19.18 3.13 -17.45
C VAL A 467 19.66 4.22 -18.41
N ALA A 468 20.51 5.13 -17.92
CA ALA A 468 21.00 6.25 -18.71
C ALA A 468 21.83 5.78 -19.92
N LEU A 469 21.84 6.56 -21.00
CA LEU A 469 22.54 6.20 -22.24
C LEU A 469 24.05 6.01 -22.07
N ASN A 470 24.64 6.70 -21.09
CA ASN A 470 26.05 6.67 -20.75
C ASN A 470 26.37 5.79 -19.52
N ALA A 471 25.37 5.10 -18.96
CA ALA A 471 25.58 4.23 -17.80
C ALA A 471 26.39 2.97 -18.19
N PRO A 472 27.21 2.44 -17.27
CA PRO A 472 27.81 1.13 -17.44
C PRO A 472 26.73 0.04 -17.42
N ALA A 473 27.07 -1.17 -17.89
CA ALA A 473 26.19 -2.33 -17.70
C ALA A 473 25.98 -2.56 -16.19
N LEU A 474 24.72 -2.63 -15.77
CA LEU A 474 24.35 -2.87 -14.37
C LEU A 474 23.86 -4.30 -14.23
N VAL A 475 24.10 -4.91 -13.08
CA VAL A 475 23.52 -6.21 -12.74
C VAL A 475 22.46 -5.96 -11.68
N PHE A 476 21.22 -6.35 -11.98
CA PHE A 476 20.11 -6.27 -11.07
C PHE A 476 19.78 -7.67 -10.55
N THR A 477 19.86 -7.83 -9.24
CA THR A 477 19.60 -9.11 -8.59
C THR A 477 18.37 -8.97 -7.70
N ASP A 478 17.57 -10.03 -7.61
CA ASP A 478 16.51 -10.10 -6.60
C ASP A 478 17.10 -10.19 -5.18
N ASP A 479 16.27 -9.98 -4.16
CA ASP A 479 16.77 -9.90 -2.77
C ASP A 479 17.33 -11.20 -2.22
N ALA A 480 16.99 -12.32 -2.85
CA ALA A 480 17.48 -13.63 -2.47
C ALA A 480 18.82 -13.96 -3.17
N ASP A 481 19.35 -13.07 -4.01
CA ASP A 481 20.54 -13.28 -4.83
C ASP A 481 20.44 -14.48 -5.80
N GLU A 482 19.23 -14.80 -6.25
CA GLU A 482 18.90 -16.03 -6.99
C GLU A 482 18.60 -15.78 -8.46
N ARG A 483 17.96 -14.65 -8.75
CA ARG A 483 17.69 -14.21 -10.11
C ARG A 483 18.44 -12.93 -10.37
N SER A 484 19.18 -12.91 -11.48
CA SER A 484 19.87 -11.72 -11.94
C SER A 484 19.52 -11.40 -13.38
N ALA A 485 19.43 -10.11 -13.68
CA ALA A 485 19.30 -9.57 -15.02
C ALA A 485 20.41 -8.56 -15.28
N THR A 486 21.02 -8.62 -16.45
CA THR A 486 21.92 -7.56 -16.91
C THR A 486 21.08 -6.44 -17.52
N LEU A 487 21.21 -5.24 -16.99
CA LEU A 487 20.52 -4.04 -17.47
C LEU A 487 21.45 -3.25 -18.40
N GLY A 488 20.98 -3.00 -19.61
CA GLY A 488 21.62 -2.16 -20.61
C GLY A 488 20.98 -0.75 -20.70
N PRO A 489 21.64 0.18 -21.41
CA PRO A 489 21.09 1.51 -21.67
C PRO A 489 19.67 1.47 -22.25
N GLY A 490 18.74 2.18 -21.62
CA GLY A 490 17.34 2.22 -22.03
C GLY A 490 16.43 1.20 -21.37
N ASP A 491 16.96 0.19 -20.67
CA ASP A 491 16.13 -0.72 -19.88
C ASP A 491 15.40 0.03 -18.76
N SER A 492 14.16 -0.40 -18.49
CA SER A 492 13.27 0.29 -17.55
C SER A 492 12.69 -0.64 -16.50
N LEU A 493 12.62 -0.13 -15.26
CA LEU A 493 12.15 -0.86 -14.09
C LEU A 493 11.16 0.00 -13.30
N ILE A 494 10.21 -0.63 -12.62
CA ILE A 494 9.24 0.06 -11.76
C ILE A 494 9.91 0.37 -10.42
N VAL A 495 9.78 1.60 -9.94
CA VAL A 495 10.27 1.99 -8.60
C VAL A 495 9.25 1.54 -7.56
N LEU A 496 9.65 0.64 -6.66
CA LEU A 496 8.75 0.06 -5.67
C LEU A 496 8.55 0.95 -4.45
N GLU A 497 9.57 1.71 -4.05
CA GLU A 497 9.59 2.60 -2.88
C GLU A 497 10.46 3.83 -3.14
N THR A 498 10.30 4.90 -2.35
CA THR A 498 11.14 6.10 -2.45
C THR A 498 12.63 5.75 -2.25
N PRO A 499 13.53 6.07 -3.19
CA PRO A 499 14.93 5.66 -3.11
C PRO A 499 15.70 6.44 -2.03
N ALA A 500 16.65 5.77 -1.38
CA ALA A 500 17.53 6.40 -0.40
C ALA A 500 18.86 6.80 -1.04
N VAL A 501 19.30 8.05 -0.83
CA VAL A 501 20.60 8.53 -1.33
C VAL A 501 21.61 8.60 -0.20
N VAL A 502 22.75 7.93 -0.39
CA VAL A 502 23.84 7.85 0.58
C VAL A 502 25.14 8.24 -0.12
N GLY A 503 25.61 9.47 0.10
CA GLY A 503 26.79 9.99 -0.60
C GLY A 503 26.53 10.18 -2.10
N SER A 504 27.30 9.49 -2.94
CA SER A 504 27.18 9.54 -4.42
C SER A 504 26.41 8.36 -5.02
N VAL A 505 25.86 7.47 -4.19
CA VAL A 505 25.09 6.30 -4.63
C VAL A 505 23.65 6.38 -4.17
N VAL A 506 22.79 5.70 -4.92
CA VAL A 506 21.36 5.61 -4.67
C VAL A 506 20.99 4.14 -4.47
N HIS A 507 20.25 3.87 -3.39
CA HIS A 507 19.66 2.57 -3.10
C HIS A 507 18.24 2.54 -3.67
N TRP A 508 18.05 1.71 -4.67
CA TRP A 508 16.78 1.55 -5.37
C TRP A 508 16.11 0.24 -5.02
N ARG A 509 14.83 0.29 -4.72
CA ARG A 509 13.93 -0.86 -4.66
C ARG A 509 13.16 -0.94 -5.96
N LEU A 510 13.43 -1.93 -6.80
CA LEU A 510 12.93 -1.98 -8.18
C LEU A 510 12.20 -3.29 -8.47
N ARG A 511 11.32 -3.27 -9.47
CA ARG A 511 10.73 -4.46 -10.08
C ARG A 511 11.11 -4.53 -11.55
N HIS A 512 11.65 -5.69 -11.94
CA HIS A 512 11.98 -6.00 -13.32
C HIS A 512 10.72 -6.35 -14.13
N ARG A 513 10.78 -6.25 -15.46
CA ARG A 513 9.66 -6.61 -16.35
C ARG A 513 9.23 -8.07 -16.24
N ASP A 514 10.13 -8.95 -15.82
CA ASP A 514 9.87 -10.37 -15.59
C ASP A 514 9.21 -10.65 -14.22
N GLY A 515 8.87 -9.60 -13.47
CA GLY A 515 8.02 -9.66 -12.28
C GLY A 515 8.76 -9.87 -10.95
N PHE A 516 10.08 -10.00 -10.95
CA PHE A 516 10.86 -10.12 -9.72
C PHE A 516 11.31 -8.76 -9.16
N ASP A 517 11.38 -8.70 -7.82
CA ASP A 517 11.74 -7.51 -7.05
C ASP A 517 13.17 -7.64 -6.54
N GLY A 518 13.90 -6.53 -6.49
CA GLY A 518 15.30 -6.54 -6.10
C GLY A 518 15.82 -5.17 -5.70
N THR A 519 17.03 -5.16 -5.16
CA THR A 519 17.69 -3.94 -4.68
C THR A 519 18.90 -3.62 -5.55
N LEU A 520 18.94 -2.40 -6.10
CA LEU A 520 20.05 -1.92 -6.92
C LEU A 520 20.73 -0.74 -6.26
N VAL A 521 22.03 -0.87 -5.99
CA VAL A 521 22.86 0.24 -5.49
C VAL A 521 23.75 0.71 -6.64
N THR A 522 23.58 1.96 -7.07
CA THR A 522 24.27 2.49 -8.25
C THR A 522 24.53 3.99 -8.12
N ALA A 523 25.42 4.54 -8.95
CA ALA A 523 25.71 5.97 -8.96
C ALA A 523 24.48 6.80 -9.37
N LEU A 524 24.41 8.03 -8.88
CA LEU A 524 23.27 8.94 -9.08
C LEU A 524 22.90 9.17 -10.56
N ASP A 525 23.89 9.15 -11.45
CA ASP A 525 23.77 9.42 -12.88
C ASP A 525 23.45 8.20 -13.75
N ASN A 526 23.54 7.00 -13.18
CA ASN A 526 23.31 5.76 -13.93
C ASN A 526 21.83 5.51 -14.26
N LEU A 527 20.90 6.05 -13.47
CA LEU A 527 19.46 5.91 -13.67
C LEU A 527 18.78 7.28 -13.78
N GLN A 528 17.82 7.38 -14.68
CA GLN A 528 16.97 8.55 -14.86
C GLN A 528 15.51 8.19 -14.56
N LEU A 529 14.79 9.06 -13.87
CA LEU A 529 13.37 8.88 -13.61
C LEU A 529 12.55 9.07 -14.88
N ARG A 530 11.49 8.29 -15.00
CA ARG A 530 10.58 8.27 -16.14
C ARG A 530 9.14 8.10 -15.67
N ASP A 531 8.22 8.66 -16.43
CA ASP A 531 6.78 8.43 -16.28
C ASP A 531 6.45 6.92 -16.27
N ALA A 532 5.32 6.59 -15.65
CA ALA A 532 4.79 5.24 -15.62
C ALA A 532 4.31 4.80 -17.00
N ALA A 533 4.32 3.49 -17.27
CA ALA A 533 3.71 2.96 -18.48
C ALA A 533 2.16 2.87 -18.34
N PRO A 534 1.39 2.94 -19.43
CA PRO A 534 -0.07 2.81 -19.38
C PRO A 534 -0.59 1.52 -18.76
N GLU A 535 0.16 0.42 -18.90
CA GLU A 535 -0.14 -0.90 -18.35
C GLU A 535 0.25 -1.05 -16.86
N ASP A 536 0.98 -0.09 -16.28
CA ASP A 536 1.37 -0.18 -14.88
C ASP A 536 0.15 -0.11 -13.96
N PRO A 537 0.13 -0.93 -12.88
CA PRO A 537 -1.00 -0.96 -11.96
C PRO A 537 -1.11 0.36 -11.21
N VAL A 538 -2.36 0.82 -11.07
CA VAL A 538 -2.69 1.88 -10.11
C VAL A 538 -2.60 1.28 -8.71
N ILE A 539 -1.87 1.95 -7.85
CA ILE A 539 -1.77 1.62 -6.43
C ILE A 539 -2.33 2.77 -5.60
N SER A 540 -2.71 2.47 -4.37
CA SER A 540 -3.26 3.44 -3.44
C SER A 540 -2.61 3.32 -2.06
N GLU A 541 -2.46 4.45 -1.38
CA GLU A 541 -2.06 4.53 0.02
C GLU A 541 -2.91 5.56 0.77
N THR A 542 -3.01 5.40 2.09
CA THR A 542 -3.68 6.36 2.96
C THR A 542 -2.66 7.23 3.69
N VAL A 543 -2.89 8.54 3.69
CA VAL A 543 -2.05 9.50 4.42
C VAL A 543 -2.90 10.48 5.21
N VAL A 544 -2.39 10.92 6.36
CA VAL A 544 -3.03 11.95 7.18
C VAL A 544 -2.46 13.32 6.82
N VAL A 545 -3.31 14.29 6.55
CA VAL A 545 -2.91 15.69 6.27
C VAL A 545 -2.78 16.43 7.60
N GLU A 546 -1.58 16.62 8.12
CA GLU A 546 -1.33 17.32 9.40
C GLU A 546 -1.54 18.83 9.32
N ALA A 547 -1.32 19.43 8.16
CA ALA A 547 -1.54 20.86 7.95
C ALA A 547 -1.90 21.16 6.50
N ALA A 548 -2.79 22.12 6.30
CA ALA A 548 -3.16 22.65 4.99
C ALA A 548 -2.95 24.18 5.00
N ALA A 549 -1.92 24.65 4.31
CA ALA A 549 -1.64 26.07 4.17
C ALA A 549 -2.56 26.69 3.10
N PRO A 550 -3.39 27.69 3.45
CA PRO A 550 -4.25 28.35 2.48
C PRO A 550 -3.38 29.15 1.50
N GLY A 551 -3.51 28.87 0.21
CA GLY A 551 -2.77 29.51 -0.87
C GLY A 551 -3.36 29.17 -2.23
N ASN A 552 -2.88 29.81 -3.29
CA ASN A 552 -3.14 29.39 -4.66
C ASN A 552 -1.81 29.00 -5.34
N PRO A 553 -1.44 27.71 -5.34
CA PRO A 553 -2.24 26.58 -4.87
C PRO A 553 -2.17 26.33 -3.36
N THR A 554 -3.09 25.50 -2.85
CA THR A 554 -3.05 25.01 -1.47
C THR A 554 -1.87 24.04 -1.31
N GLU A 555 -1.13 24.17 -0.20
CA GLU A 555 -0.03 23.27 0.14
C GLU A 555 -0.37 22.43 1.36
N TRP A 556 -0.21 21.11 1.25
CA TRP A 556 -0.44 20.15 2.31
C TRP A 556 0.88 19.63 2.87
N ARG A 557 0.92 19.48 4.20
CA ARG A 557 1.95 18.74 4.93
C ARG A 557 1.32 17.47 5.49
N LEU A 558 1.89 16.33 5.14
CA LEU A 558 1.45 15.00 5.57
C LEU A 558 2.10 14.61 6.89
N ALA A 559 1.49 13.65 7.58
CA ALA A 559 2.05 13.04 8.78
C ALA A 559 3.28 12.17 8.47
N GLY A 560 4.19 12.08 9.44
CA GLY A 560 5.37 11.21 9.36
C GLY A 560 6.28 11.54 8.16
N SER A 561 6.76 10.50 7.46
CA SER A 561 7.58 10.63 6.24
C SER A 561 6.79 11.00 4.99
N GLY A 562 5.46 11.08 5.07
CA GLY A 562 4.59 11.32 3.94
C GLY A 562 4.38 10.10 3.06
N LEU A 563 4.41 10.30 1.74
CA LEU A 563 4.15 9.24 0.77
C LEU A 563 5.25 8.18 0.79
N ARG A 564 4.84 6.91 0.86
CA ARG A 564 5.74 5.76 0.76
C ARG A 564 6.26 5.57 -0.67
N TYR A 565 5.36 5.72 -1.63
CA TYR A 565 5.64 5.44 -3.03
C TYR A 565 6.10 6.67 -3.78
N LEU A 566 6.92 6.44 -4.81
CA LEU A 566 7.31 7.44 -5.79
C LEU A 566 6.32 7.41 -6.95
N TYR A 567 5.35 8.32 -6.97
CA TYR A 567 4.30 8.32 -8.00
C TYR A 567 4.68 9.09 -9.25
N ASP A 568 4.24 8.58 -10.40
CA ASP A 568 4.11 9.39 -11.59
C ASP A 568 3.01 10.43 -11.34
N ARG A 569 3.46 11.66 -11.12
CA ARG A 569 2.63 12.83 -10.79
C ARG A 569 1.47 13.05 -11.77
N LYS A 570 1.60 12.66 -13.04
CA LYS A 570 0.55 12.82 -14.06
C LYS A 570 -0.66 11.94 -13.78
N THR A 571 -0.41 10.78 -13.15
CA THR A 571 -1.41 9.74 -12.91
C THR A 571 -2.10 9.86 -11.55
N VAL A 572 -1.60 10.74 -10.69
CA VAL A 572 -2.09 10.84 -9.30
C VAL A 572 -3.45 11.53 -9.24
N THR A 573 -4.35 10.88 -8.50
CA THR A 573 -5.61 11.43 -8.00
C THR A 573 -5.68 11.24 -6.49
N ILE A 574 -6.16 12.26 -5.78
CA ILE A 574 -6.29 12.25 -4.32
C ILE A 574 -7.77 12.38 -3.96
N ALA A 575 -8.32 11.39 -3.28
CA ALA A 575 -9.67 11.43 -2.75
C ALA A 575 -9.66 12.06 -1.35
N GLY A 576 -10.34 13.21 -1.19
CA GLY A 576 -10.48 13.89 0.10
C GLY A 576 -11.75 13.53 0.88
N ASN A 577 -12.75 12.98 0.20
CA ASN A 577 -14.02 12.53 0.80
C ASN A 577 -13.89 11.08 1.29
N VAL A 578 -13.16 10.88 2.39
CA VAL A 578 -12.80 9.55 2.87
C VAL A 578 -13.44 9.26 4.23
N ALA A 579 -14.07 8.10 4.39
CA ALA A 579 -14.56 7.62 5.68
C ALA A 579 -14.13 6.18 5.94
N LEU A 580 -13.84 5.88 7.20
CA LEU A 580 -13.61 4.50 7.64
C LEU A 580 -14.95 3.75 7.69
N ALA A 581 -14.96 2.53 7.17
CA ALA A 581 -16.06 1.60 7.27
C ALA A 581 -15.57 0.24 7.75
N THR A 582 -16.48 -0.54 8.32
CA THR A 582 -16.18 -1.90 8.77
C THR A 582 -17.25 -2.86 8.27
N HIS A 583 -16.88 -4.13 8.10
CA HIS A 583 -17.78 -5.19 7.68
C HIS A 583 -18.90 -5.40 8.72
N GLY A 584 -20.10 -5.71 8.23
CA GLY A 584 -21.27 -6.03 9.03
C GLY A 584 -22.42 -5.04 8.86
N GLU A 585 -23.61 -5.50 9.18
CA GLU A 585 -24.87 -4.77 9.05
C GLU A 585 -25.53 -4.58 10.42
N THR A 586 -25.95 -3.36 10.73
CA THR A 586 -26.70 -3.05 11.96
C THR A 586 -28.09 -3.69 11.95
N VAL A 587 -28.42 -4.38 13.04
CA VAL A 587 -29.71 -5.03 13.31
C VAL A 587 -30.23 -4.58 14.68
N GLU A 588 -31.55 -4.42 14.77
CA GLU A 588 -32.27 -4.21 16.02
C GLU A 588 -33.28 -5.35 16.21
N GLU A 589 -33.30 -5.96 17.40
CA GLU A 589 -34.22 -7.05 17.73
C GLU A 589 -34.76 -6.97 19.17
N ILE A 590 -35.96 -7.53 19.35
CA ILE A 590 -36.58 -7.70 20.67
C ILE A 590 -36.12 -9.05 21.25
N ALA A 591 -35.33 -9.01 22.31
CA ALA A 591 -34.82 -10.20 22.98
C ALA A 591 -35.94 -10.94 23.73
N GLY A 592 -36.78 -10.20 24.46
CA GLY A 592 -37.92 -10.75 25.18
C GLY A 592 -38.33 -9.91 26.40
N SER A 593 -38.98 -10.58 27.35
CA SER A 593 -39.56 -9.99 28.56
C SER A 593 -38.66 -10.21 29.78
N GLY A 594 -38.27 -9.13 30.45
CA GLY A 594 -37.56 -9.21 31.72
C GLY A 594 -38.42 -9.79 32.83
N ASN A 595 -37.80 -10.48 33.79
CA ASN A 595 -38.46 -11.03 34.97
C ASN A 595 -37.59 -10.83 36.22
N ALA A 596 -38.00 -9.91 37.10
CA ALA A 596 -37.25 -9.58 38.32
C ALA A 596 -37.15 -10.74 39.34
N ALA A 597 -38.00 -11.76 39.22
CA ALA A 597 -37.92 -12.95 40.06
C ALA A 597 -36.85 -13.95 39.58
N GLN A 598 -36.37 -13.84 38.35
CA GLN A 598 -35.43 -14.79 37.75
C GLN A 598 -33.98 -14.29 37.89
N PRO A 599 -33.14 -14.96 38.71
CA PRO A 599 -31.72 -14.64 38.75
C PRO A 599 -31.02 -15.10 37.46
N PHE A 600 -29.97 -14.37 37.04
CA PHE A 600 -29.15 -14.71 35.86
C PHE A 600 -29.96 -14.95 34.59
N GLN A 601 -31.06 -14.21 34.40
CA GLN A 601 -31.87 -14.33 33.19
C GLN A 601 -30.98 -14.15 31.94
N THR A 602 -31.16 -15.02 30.96
CA THR A 602 -30.29 -15.12 29.77
C THR A 602 -31.13 -15.07 28.51
N PHE A 603 -30.65 -14.36 27.49
CA PHE A 603 -31.25 -14.31 26.16
C PHE A 603 -30.18 -14.59 25.10
N ALA A 604 -30.53 -15.34 24.06
CA ALA A 604 -29.65 -15.56 22.91
C ALA A 604 -29.91 -14.51 21.82
N LEU A 605 -28.87 -14.08 21.13
CA LEU A 605 -28.99 -13.26 19.92
C LEU A 605 -29.62 -14.09 18.79
N LYS A 606 -30.60 -13.53 18.07
CA LYS A 606 -31.29 -14.28 17.00
C LYS A 606 -30.54 -14.24 15.69
N GLN A 607 -29.85 -13.14 15.38
CA GLN A 607 -28.94 -13.02 14.24
C GLN A 607 -27.50 -13.28 14.65
N ARG A 608 -26.76 -14.00 13.81
CA ARG A 608 -25.36 -14.42 14.00
C ARG A 608 -24.56 -14.16 12.71
N PRO A 609 -23.23 -14.05 12.79
CA PRO A 609 -22.41 -13.84 13.99
C PRO A 609 -22.48 -12.40 14.50
N LEU A 610 -22.17 -12.18 15.79
CA LEU A 610 -22.04 -10.83 16.39
C LEU A 610 -20.73 -10.18 15.93
N THR A 611 -20.80 -8.97 15.37
CA THR A 611 -19.63 -8.21 14.94
C THR A 611 -18.83 -7.67 16.13
N TYR A 612 -17.52 -7.96 16.12
CA TYR A 612 -16.51 -7.31 16.96
C TYR A 612 -15.60 -6.43 16.10
N ARG A 613 -15.22 -5.28 16.65
CA ARG A 613 -14.30 -4.32 16.02
C ARG A 613 -13.00 -4.25 16.80
N ALA A 614 -11.89 -3.99 16.12
CA ALA A 614 -10.66 -3.59 16.78
C ALA A 614 -10.89 -2.25 17.51
N GLY A 615 -10.65 -2.22 18.82
CA GLY A 615 -10.68 -1.01 19.64
C GLY A 615 -9.28 -0.43 19.87
N SER A 616 -9.21 0.82 20.30
CA SER A 616 -7.98 1.49 20.70
C SER A 616 -7.61 1.12 22.14
N GLY A 617 -6.78 0.09 22.36
CA GLY A 617 -6.35 -0.30 23.70
C GLY A 617 -5.82 -1.73 23.85
N THR A 618 -5.53 -2.10 25.10
CA THR A 618 -4.64 -3.19 25.52
C THR A 618 -5.02 -4.62 25.10
N THR A 619 -6.31 -4.88 24.81
CA THR A 619 -6.87 -6.18 24.37
C THR A 619 -8.34 -6.01 23.92
N SER A 620 -8.71 -4.88 23.31
CA SER A 620 -10.13 -4.53 23.22
C SER A 620 -10.71 -4.80 21.84
N LEU A 621 -11.01 -6.07 21.55
CA LEU A 621 -12.11 -6.35 20.63
C LEU A 621 -13.40 -5.80 21.25
N VAL A 622 -13.95 -4.75 20.66
CA VAL A 622 -15.16 -4.09 21.16
C VAL A 622 -16.36 -4.72 20.48
N SER A 623 -17.24 -5.30 21.29
CA SER A 623 -18.54 -5.78 20.82
C SER A 623 -19.40 -4.60 20.37
N THR A 624 -20.11 -4.78 19.25
CA THR A 624 -21.10 -3.81 18.76
C THR A 624 -22.45 -3.90 19.50
N LEU A 625 -22.58 -4.79 20.49
CA LEU A 625 -23.82 -5.04 21.21
C LEU A 625 -24.17 -3.93 22.20
N GLU A 626 -25.26 -3.25 21.92
CA GLU A 626 -26.00 -2.39 22.84
C GLU A 626 -27.23 -3.11 23.38
N VAL A 627 -27.43 -3.01 24.70
CA VAL A 627 -28.59 -3.56 25.39
C VAL A 627 -29.40 -2.43 26.00
N LYS A 628 -30.66 -2.32 25.60
CA LYS A 628 -31.64 -1.36 26.14
C LYS A 628 -32.79 -2.10 26.81
N VAL A 629 -33.21 -1.61 27.96
CA VAL A 629 -34.39 -2.09 28.69
C VAL A 629 -35.40 -0.95 28.85
N ASP A 630 -36.67 -1.24 28.61
CA ASP A 630 -37.78 -0.27 28.64
C ASP A 630 -37.55 0.97 27.72
N ASP A 631 -36.80 0.80 26.62
CA ASP A 631 -36.43 1.83 25.64
C ASP A 631 -35.65 3.04 26.21
N LEU A 632 -35.35 3.05 27.51
CA LEU A 632 -34.72 4.17 28.22
C LEU A 632 -33.45 3.77 28.97
N LEU A 633 -33.33 2.50 29.39
CA LEU A 633 -32.26 2.06 30.29
C LEU A 633 -31.17 1.32 29.50
N LEU A 634 -30.03 1.96 29.31
CA LEU A 634 -28.83 1.32 28.79
C LEU A 634 -28.18 0.44 29.87
N TRP A 635 -27.86 -0.79 29.50
CA TRP A 635 -27.07 -1.71 30.31
C TRP A 635 -25.64 -1.78 29.77
N GLN A 636 -24.67 -1.97 30.67
CA GLN A 636 -23.24 -1.96 30.32
C GLN A 636 -22.66 -3.38 30.27
N ALA A 637 -21.92 -3.69 29.21
CA ALA A 637 -21.17 -4.95 29.14
C ALA A 637 -20.00 -4.96 30.12
N VAL A 638 -19.81 -6.06 30.85
CA VAL A 638 -18.65 -6.30 31.71
C VAL A 638 -18.03 -7.68 31.42
N PRO A 639 -16.74 -7.91 31.73
CA PRO A 639 -16.13 -9.24 31.56
C PRO A 639 -16.65 -10.29 32.54
N THR A 640 -16.99 -9.86 33.76
CA THR A 640 -17.52 -10.71 34.83
C THR A 640 -18.54 -9.97 35.69
N LEU A 641 -19.56 -10.69 36.14
CA LEU A 641 -20.53 -10.20 37.13
C LEU A 641 -19.98 -10.30 38.56
N TYR A 642 -18.92 -11.09 38.78
CA TYR A 642 -18.39 -11.35 40.11
C TYR A 642 -17.91 -10.06 40.78
N GLN A 643 -18.26 -9.87 42.06
CA GLN A 643 -17.92 -8.69 42.86
C GLN A 643 -18.46 -7.36 42.32
N ARG A 644 -19.56 -7.40 41.57
CA ARG A 644 -20.28 -6.20 41.14
C ARG A 644 -21.46 -5.92 42.07
N GLY A 645 -21.80 -4.66 42.27
CA GLY A 645 -22.89 -4.25 43.14
C GLY A 645 -24.27 -4.74 42.64
N PRO A 646 -25.24 -4.96 43.56
CA PRO A 646 -26.55 -5.54 43.23
C PRO A 646 -27.45 -4.64 42.39
N GLU A 647 -27.18 -3.33 42.34
CA GLU A 647 -27.94 -2.35 41.56
C GLU A 647 -27.26 -1.96 40.24
N GLU A 648 -26.09 -2.53 39.95
CA GLU A 648 -25.37 -2.21 38.71
C GLU A 648 -26.10 -2.80 37.50
N ARG A 649 -26.47 -1.94 36.54
CA ARG A 649 -27.12 -2.36 35.27
C ARG A 649 -26.10 -2.89 34.29
N ILE A 650 -25.66 -4.13 34.53
CA ILE A 650 -24.58 -4.77 33.79
C ILE A 650 -24.99 -6.12 33.22
N PHE A 651 -24.34 -6.51 32.14
CA PHE A 651 -24.50 -7.83 31.54
C PHE A 651 -23.15 -8.42 31.13
N VAL A 652 -23.10 -9.75 30.99
CA VAL A 652 -21.97 -10.46 30.39
C VAL A 652 -22.44 -11.14 29.11
N THR A 653 -21.58 -11.20 28.10
CA THR A 653 -21.79 -12.03 26.92
C THR A 653 -21.14 -13.40 27.09
N ARG A 654 -21.70 -14.41 26.44
CA ARG A 654 -21.18 -15.77 26.40
C ARG A 654 -21.23 -16.26 24.96
N GLN A 655 -20.10 -16.67 24.42
CA GLN A 655 -20.08 -17.40 23.15
C GLN A 655 -20.57 -18.83 23.39
N GLU A 656 -21.49 -19.27 22.55
CA GLU A 656 -22.05 -20.62 22.50
C GLU A 656 -21.45 -21.40 21.32
N ASP A 657 -21.84 -22.67 21.18
CA ASP A 657 -21.44 -23.47 20.03
C ASP A 657 -22.14 -22.97 18.76
N GLY A 658 -21.42 -22.92 17.64
CA GLY A 658 -21.96 -22.47 16.34
C GLY A 658 -22.24 -20.97 16.22
N GLU A 659 -21.25 -20.13 16.59
CA GLU A 659 -21.26 -18.65 16.48
C GLU A 659 -22.38 -17.93 17.25
N GLY A 660 -23.11 -18.64 18.12
CA GLY A 660 -24.13 -18.06 18.98
C GLY A 660 -23.53 -17.19 20.07
N VAL A 661 -24.22 -16.12 20.44
CA VAL A 661 -23.90 -15.33 21.63
C VAL A 661 -25.14 -15.23 22.51
N SER A 662 -24.97 -15.48 23.80
CA SER A 662 -25.98 -15.22 24.82
C SER A 662 -25.58 -14.10 25.76
N VAL A 663 -26.58 -13.32 26.16
CA VAL A 663 -26.49 -12.17 27.05
C VAL A 663 -27.08 -12.57 28.39
N ARG A 664 -26.27 -12.53 29.45
CA ARG A 664 -26.68 -12.91 30.80
C ARG A 664 -26.62 -11.73 31.76
N PHE A 665 -27.71 -11.52 32.48
CA PHE A 665 -27.89 -10.43 33.44
C PHE A 665 -27.55 -10.85 34.88
N GLY A 666 -27.61 -9.91 35.81
CA GLY A 666 -27.29 -10.13 37.22
C GLY A 666 -28.31 -11.01 37.96
N ASP A 667 -27.97 -11.41 39.18
CA ASP A 667 -28.81 -12.18 40.10
C ASP A 667 -29.36 -11.34 41.27
N GLY A 668 -29.13 -10.02 41.26
CA GLY A 668 -29.50 -9.11 42.34
C GLY A 668 -28.53 -9.12 43.52
N THR A 669 -27.41 -9.87 43.43
CA THR A 669 -26.26 -9.76 44.34
C THR A 669 -25.03 -9.28 43.57
N ASN A 670 -24.78 -9.90 42.42
CA ASN A 670 -23.72 -9.65 41.46
C ASN A 670 -24.33 -9.04 40.19
N GLY A 671 -24.63 -7.74 40.24
CA GLY A 671 -25.37 -7.01 39.20
C GLY A 671 -26.90 -7.08 39.36
N ALA A 672 -27.57 -6.08 38.77
CA ALA A 672 -29.02 -5.93 38.80
C ALA A 672 -29.75 -7.03 38.03
N ARG A 673 -30.94 -7.39 38.54
CA ARG A 673 -31.90 -8.21 37.79
C ARG A 673 -32.65 -7.35 36.79
N LEU A 674 -33.16 -7.97 35.74
CA LEU A 674 -34.02 -7.28 34.79
C LEU A 674 -35.34 -6.86 35.46
N PRO A 675 -35.84 -5.63 35.22
CA PRO A 675 -37.18 -5.25 35.62
C PRO A 675 -38.21 -6.10 34.87
N THR A 676 -39.30 -6.47 35.57
CA THR A 676 -40.40 -7.21 34.95
C THR A 676 -41.13 -6.33 33.95
N GLY A 677 -41.18 -6.76 32.69
CA GLY A 677 -41.88 -6.05 31.62
C GLY A 677 -42.20 -6.96 30.44
N GLN A 678 -43.03 -6.51 29.51
CA GLN A 678 -43.34 -7.26 28.30
C GLN A 678 -42.48 -6.76 27.13
N GLN A 679 -41.71 -7.67 26.52
CA GLN A 679 -40.87 -7.36 25.35
C GLN A 679 -39.97 -6.14 25.55
N ASN A 680 -39.58 -5.89 26.79
CA ASN A 680 -38.90 -4.68 27.19
C ASN A 680 -37.38 -4.74 27.02
N VAL A 681 -36.82 -5.91 26.71
CA VAL A 681 -35.38 -6.08 26.45
C VAL A 681 -35.13 -6.03 24.95
N ARG A 682 -34.36 -5.05 24.50
CA ARG A 682 -33.96 -4.87 23.09
C ARG A 682 -32.45 -4.92 22.93
N PHE A 683 -32.02 -5.55 21.84
CA PHE A 683 -30.63 -5.60 21.43
C PHE A 683 -30.46 -4.84 20.12
N LYS A 684 -29.42 -4.03 20.06
CA LYS A 684 -28.92 -3.41 18.84
C LYS A 684 -27.48 -3.82 18.66
N TYR A 685 -27.14 -4.40 17.53
CA TYR A 685 -25.79 -4.89 17.27
C TYR A 685 -25.56 -5.03 15.77
N ARG A 686 -24.34 -5.32 15.36
CA ARG A 686 -24.02 -5.61 13.96
C ARG A 686 -23.87 -7.11 13.75
N LYS A 687 -24.39 -7.61 12.62
CA LYS A 687 -24.18 -8.98 12.16
C LYS A 687 -23.17 -9.01 11.03
N GLY A 688 -22.28 -9.99 11.03
CA GLY A 688 -21.20 -10.12 10.05
C GLY A 688 -19.84 -9.91 10.70
N SER A 689 -18.97 -10.89 10.54
CA SER A 689 -17.61 -10.92 11.06
C SER A 689 -16.79 -11.85 10.19
N GLY A 690 -15.48 -11.92 10.40
CA GLY A 690 -14.67 -12.94 9.74
C GLY A 690 -14.16 -12.54 8.36
N LEU A 691 -13.49 -13.51 7.76
CA LEU A 691 -12.71 -13.37 6.53
C LEU A 691 -13.56 -13.09 5.30
N ASP A 692 -14.87 -13.33 5.35
CA ASP A 692 -15.81 -12.98 4.28
C ASP A 692 -15.77 -11.47 3.96
N GLY A 693 -15.43 -10.64 4.95
CA GLY A 693 -15.25 -9.20 4.75
C GLY A 693 -13.97 -8.81 4.02
N MET A 694 -13.06 -9.73 3.66
CA MET A 694 -11.79 -9.41 2.98
C MET A 694 -11.97 -9.11 1.49
N VAL A 695 -12.67 -8.00 1.20
CA VAL A 695 -12.94 -7.55 -0.17
C VAL A 695 -11.71 -6.89 -0.80
N ARG A 696 -11.52 -7.12 -2.11
CA ARG A 696 -10.47 -6.53 -2.93
C ARG A 696 -10.72 -5.03 -3.16
N ALA A 697 -9.66 -4.31 -3.53
CA ALA A 697 -9.77 -2.91 -3.97
C ALA A 697 -10.78 -2.80 -5.12
N GLY A 698 -11.66 -1.80 -5.05
CA GLY A 698 -12.67 -1.48 -6.05
C GLY A 698 -13.92 -2.38 -6.06
N GLN A 699 -14.10 -3.30 -5.10
CA GLN A 699 -15.31 -4.13 -5.03
C GLN A 699 -16.50 -3.44 -4.37
N LEU A 700 -16.29 -2.52 -3.43
CA LEU A 700 -17.35 -1.81 -2.69
C LEU A 700 -17.85 -0.60 -3.49
N THR A 701 -18.81 -0.83 -4.38
CA THR A 701 -19.31 0.21 -5.30
C THR A 701 -20.81 0.49 -5.19
N GLN A 702 -21.57 -0.34 -4.44
CA GLN A 702 -23.02 -0.18 -4.35
C GLN A 702 -23.44 0.56 -3.08
N LEU A 703 -23.95 1.79 -3.22
CA LEU A 703 -24.60 2.53 -2.14
C LEU A 703 -26.00 1.98 -1.86
N LEU A 704 -26.18 1.33 -0.70
CA LEU A 704 -27.49 0.89 -0.21
C LEU A 704 -28.24 2.03 0.47
N THR A 705 -27.53 2.86 1.24
CA THR A 705 -28.06 4.12 1.78
C THR A 705 -27.54 5.26 0.92
N ARG A 706 -28.44 6.07 0.34
CA ARG A 706 -28.07 7.20 -0.52
C ARG A 706 -28.50 8.54 0.08
N PRO A 707 -27.62 9.19 0.88
CA PRO A 707 -27.80 10.59 1.23
C PRO A 707 -27.92 11.47 -0.01
N LEU A 708 -28.72 12.54 0.06
CA LEU A 708 -28.91 13.47 -1.06
C LEU A 708 -27.57 14.13 -1.45
N GLY A 709 -27.22 14.12 -2.73
CA GLY A 709 -25.98 14.69 -3.28
C GLY A 709 -24.82 13.70 -3.42
N LEU A 710 -24.94 12.49 -2.85
CA LEU A 710 -23.94 11.43 -3.03
C LEU A 710 -24.19 10.66 -4.33
N ARG A 711 -23.18 10.58 -5.20
CA ARG A 711 -23.27 9.90 -6.51
C ARG A 711 -22.71 8.48 -6.47
N ASP A 712 -21.52 8.31 -5.90
CA ASP A 712 -20.75 7.08 -6.02
C ASP A 712 -19.88 6.81 -4.79
N VAL A 713 -19.44 5.57 -4.64
CA VAL A 713 -18.50 5.13 -3.61
C VAL A 713 -17.56 4.07 -4.17
N THR A 714 -16.32 4.04 -3.70
CA THR A 714 -15.37 2.97 -3.99
C THR A 714 -14.45 2.75 -2.80
N ASN A 715 -13.83 1.57 -2.70
CA ASN A 715 -12.70 1.32 -1.79
C ASN A 715 -11.39 1.25 -2.60
N PRO A 716 -10.56 2.30 -2.65
CA PRO A 716 -9.34 2.25 -3.44
C PRO A 716 -8.29 1.26 -2.89
N LEU A 717 -8.37 0.95 -1.59
CA LEU A 717 -7.56 -0.09 -0.94
C LEU A 717 -8.42 -1.34 -0.65
N PRO A 718 -7.80 -2.54 -0.61
CA PRO A 718 -8.48 -3.74 -0.12
C PRO A 718 -8.87 -3.58 1.36
N ALA A 719 -9.87 -4.33 1.80
CA ALA A 719 -10.19 -4.43 3.22
C ALA A 719 -9.10 -5.20 3.98
N GLU A 720 -8.94 -4.87 5.26
CA GLU A 720 -7.89 -5.40 6.12
C GLU A 720 -8.39 -5.67 7.54
N GLY A 721 -7.61 -6.41 8.33
CA GLY A 721 -7.86 -6.61 9.77
C GLY A 721 -9.07 -7.49 10.10
N ALA A 722 -9.64 -8.19 9.12
CA ALA A 722 -10.61 -9.23 9.39
C ALA A 722 -9.92 -10.45 10.01
N ASP A 723 -10.62 -11.18 10.87
CA ASP A 723 -10.10 -12.41 11.45
C ASP A 723 -11.21 -13.40 11.71
N ALA A 724 -10.92 -14.69 11.55
CA ALA A 724 -11.87 -15.74 11.88
C ALA A 724 -12.02 -15.87 13.41
N PRO A 725 -13.16 -16.37 13.91
CA PRO A 725 -13.24 -16.79 15.30
C PRO A 725 -12.13 -17.79 15.61
N GLU A 726 -11.48 -17.62 16.76
CA GLU A 726 -10.35 -18.44 17.13
C GLU A 726 -10.72 -19.92 17.18
N ALA A 727 -9.98 -20.74 16.43
CA ALA A 727 -10.20 -22.17 16.41
C ALA A 727 -9.81 -22.78 17.77
N LEU A 728 -10.45 -23.89 18.14
CA LEU A 728 -10.22 -24.51 19.45
C LEU A 728 -8.77 -24.90 19.68
N GLU A 729 -8.07 -25.38 18.65
CA GLU A 729 -6.67 -25.75 18.74
C GLU A 729 -5.74 -24.53 18.94
N ASP A 730 -6.08 -23.39 18.36
CA ASP A 730 -5.38 -22.12 18.61
C ASP A 730 -5.67 -21.64 20.03
N ALA A 731 -6.93 -21.67 20.45
CA ALA A 731 -7.31 -21.34 21.83
C ALA A 731 -6.56 -22.20 22.84
N ARG A 732 -6.34 -23.50 22.59
CA ARG A 732 -5.51 -24.36 23.46
C ARG A 732 -4.06 -23.91 23.54
N ARG A 733 -3.47 -23.49 22.42
CA ARG A 733 -2.09 -22.99 22.35
C ARG A 733 -1.94 -21.62 23.01
N ASN A 734 -2.94 -20.75 22.82
CA ASN A 734 -2.90 -19.35 23.23
C ASN A 734 -3.32 -19.14 24.68
N THR A 735 -4.22 -19.98 25.22
CA THR A 735 -4.71 -19.89 26.61
C THR A 735 -3.57 -19.80 27.64
N PRO A 736 -2.52 -20.65 27.61
CA PRO A 736 -1.42 -20.53 28.57
C PRO A 736 -0.58 -19.24 28.40
N LEU A 737 -0.52 -18.68 27.18
CA LEU A 737 0.35 -17.55 26.85
C LEU A 737 -0.05 -16.28 27.62
N THR A 738 -1.35 -16.03 27.82
CA THR A 738 -1.81 -14.84 28.55
C THR A 738 -1.37 -14.82 30.01
N VAL A 739 -1.14 -15.99 30.61
CA VAL A 739 -0.61 -16.11 31.98
C VAL A 739 0.92 -16.06 32.00
N LEU A 740 1.60 -16.48 30.93
CA LEU A 740 3.05 -16.43 30.83
C LEU A 740 3.57 -15.01 30.61
N THR A 741 2.87 -14.19 29.83
CA THR A 741 3.30 -12.82 29.48
C THR A 741 2.83 -11.75 30.47
N LEU A 742 1.76 -12.01 31.25
CA LEU A 742 1.16 -11.03 32.18
C LEU A 742 0.93 -9.65 31.53
N ASP A 743 0.45 -9.66 30.28
CA ASP A 743 0.17 -8.48 29.45
C ASP A 743 1.38 -7.54 29.21
N ARG A 744 2.61 -8.08 29.24
CA ARG A 744 3.85 -7.35 28.96
C ARG A 744 4.65 -8.01 27.85
N VAL A 745 5.29 -7.19 27.01
CA VAL A 745 6.10 -7.65 25.88
C VAL A 745 7.57 -7.34 26.15
N VAL A 746 8.36 -8.35 26.52
CA VAL A 746 9.77 -8.17 26.92
C VAL A 746 10.71 -9.04 26.09
N SER A 747 10.46 -10.34 26.06
CA SER A 747 11.27 -11.32 25.32
C SER A 747 10.85 -11.38 23.84
N LEU A 748 11.71 -11.88 22.95
CA LEU A 748 11.31 -12.10 21.54
C LEU A 748 10.08 -13.02 21.43
N GLN A 749 10.01 -14.04 22.28
CA GLN A 749 8.84 -14.91 22.34
C GLN A 749 7.58 -14.13 22.72
N ASP A 750 7.68 -13.17 23.64
CA ASP A 750 6.54 -12.33 24.01
C ASP A 750 6.09 -11.46 22.82
N TYR A 751 7.02 -10.96 21.98
CA TYR A 751 6.68 -10.23 20.75
C TYR A 751 5.93 -11.14 19.76
N GLU A 752 6.38 -12.39 19.59
CA GLU A 752 5.71 -13.38 18.73
C GLU A 752 4.32 -13.72 19.25
N ASP A 753 4.21 -14.08 20.52
CA ASP A 753 2.98 -14.52 21.16
C ASP A 753 1.94 -13.40 21.21
N TYR A 754 2.38 -12.17 21.56
CA TYR A 754 1.50 -11.01 21.58
C TYR A 754 1.01 -10.63 20.18
N ALA A 755 1.91 -10.66 19.18
CA ALA A 755 1.54 -10.37 17.80
C ALA A 755 0.65 -11.45 17.19
N ALA A 756 0.89 -12.73 17.46
CA ALA A 756 0.06 -13.84 17.00
C ALA A 756 -1.35 -13.83 17.63
N ALA A 757 -1.50 -13.26 18.83
CA ALA A 757 -2.80 -13.03 19.46
C ALA A 757 -3.48 -11.72 19.01
N TYR A 758 -2.82 -10.91 18.19
CA TYR A 758 -3.37 -9.63 17.72
C TYR A 758 -4.35 -9.86 16.55
N PRO A 759 -5.56 -9.25 16.58
CA PRO A 759 -6.53 -9.37 15.51
C PRO A 759 -5.99 -9.10 14.10
N GLY A 760 -6.23 -10.02 13.17
CA GLY A 760 -5.80 -9.89 11.78
C GLY A 760 -4.33 -10.28 11.55
N ILE A 761 -3.69 -10.93 12.53
CA ILE A 761 -2.39 -11.59 12.40
C ILE A 761 -2.59 -13.09 12.55
N GLY A 762 -2.22 -13.86 11.52
CA GLY A 762 -2.27 -15.32 11.56
C GLY A 762 -0.98 -15.96 12.09
N LYS A 763 0.18 -15.37 11.80
CA LYS A 763 1.50 -15.84 12.28
C LYS A 763 2.43 -14.65 12.51
N ALA A 764 3.31 -14.78 13.50
CA ALA A 764 4.36 -13.81 13.78
C ALA A 764 5.70 -14.52 14.07
N LEU A 765 6.80 -13.84 13.76
CA LEU A 765 8.17 -14.23 14.12
C LEU A 765 8.97 -12.98 14.48
N ALA A 766 9.66 -12.99 15.62
CA ALA A 766 10.46 -11.89 16.10
C ALA A 766 11.95 -12.25 16.07
N THR A 767 12.75 -11.37 15.48
CA THR A 767 14.22 -11.48 15.50
C THR A 767 14.86 -10.18 15.98
N TRP A 768 16.11 -10.28 16.41
CA TRP A 768 16.89 -9.10 16.76
C TRP A 768 17.43 -8.40 15.51
N THR A 769 17.40 -7.07 15.56
CA THR A 769 18.02 -6.20 14.55
C THR A 769 18.96 -5.20 15.19
N TRP A 770 19.84 -4.61 14.39
CA TRP A 770 20.78 -3.59 14.82
C TRP A 770 20.79 -2.41 13.85
N ASP A 771 20.48 -1.19 14.26
CA ASP A 771 20.47 -0.03 13.35
C ASP A 771 21.83 0.66 13.20
N GLY A 772 22.90 0.08 13.77
CA GLY A 772 24.23 0.67 13.86
C GLY A 772 24.50 1.36 15.19
N ARG A 773 23.46 1.73 15.96
CA ARG A 773 23.55 2.40 17.27
C ARG A 773 22.77 1.70 18.36
N ASN A 774 21.57 1.24 18.06
CA ASN A 774 20.62 0.60 18.97
C ASN A 774 20.20 -0.78 18.46
N ARG A 775 19.84 -1.65 19.42
CA ARG A 775 19.22 -2.94 19.15
C ARG A 775 17.71 -2.74 19.00
N GLY A 776 17.13 -3.31 17.96
CA GLY A 776 15.69 -3.30 17.71
C GLY A 776 15.12 -4.70 17.47
N VAL A 777 13.82 -4.79 17.24
CA VAL A 777 13.10 -6.03 16.92
C VAL A 777 12.53 -5.93 15.51
N LEU A 778 12.78 -6.94 14.68
CA LEU A 778 12.07 -7.15 13.42
C LEU A 778 11.01 -8.21 13.67
N LEU A 779 9.76 -7.82 13.46
CA LEU A 779 8.60 -8.68 13.55
C LEU A 779 8.13 -9.00 12.13
N THR A 780 8.36 -10.23 11.68
CA THR A 780 7.76 -10.75 10.45
C THR A 780 6.35 -11.21 10.77
N VAL A 781 5.35 -10.72 10.03
CA VAL A 781 3.96 -11.11 10.24
C VAL A 781 3.27 -11.53 8.95
N ALA A 782 2.32 -12.46 9.07
CA ALA A 782 1.35 -12.80 8.04
C ALA A 782 -0.05 -12.59 8.60
N GLY A 783 -0.96 -12.06 7.79
CA GLY A 783 -2.38 -12.07 8.10
C GLY A 783 -2.98 -13.47 7.99
N PRO A 784 -4.29 -13.61 8.27
CA PRO A 784 -4.98 -14.90 8.19
C PRO A 784 -4.85 -15.54 6.80
N ASN A 785 -4.80 -16.87 6.75
CA ASN A 785 -4.65 -17.66 5.51
C ASN A 785 -3.43 -17.26 4.64
N GLY A 786 -2.40 -16.63 5.21
CA GLY A 786 -1.22 -16.21 4.47
C GLY A 786 -1.40 -14.94 3.64
N THR A 787 -2.40 -14.11 3.92
CA THR A 787 -2.48 -12.79 3.29
C THR A 787 -1.36 -11.89 3.80
N PRO A 788 -0.59 -11.21 2.94
CA PRO A 788 0.39 -10.23 3.39
C PRO A 788 -0.32 -9.03 4.02
N ILE A 789 0.22 -8.49 5.12
CA ILE A 789 -0.29 -7.26 5.72
C ILE A 789 0.02 -6.06 4.82
N VAL A 790 -0.88 -5.07 4.80
CA VAL A 790 -0.67 -3.81 4.05
C VAL A 790 0.25 -2.92 4.87
N PRO A 791 1.45 -2.56 4.36
CA PRO A 791 2.34 -1.74 5.17
C PRO A 791 1.88 -0.28 5.23
N GLY A 792 1.90 0.31 6.42
CA GLY A 792 1.23 1.56 6.77
C GLY A 792 -0.28 1.45 6.95
N GLY A 793 -0.84 0.24 6.80
CA GLY A 793 -2.27 -0.03 6.99
C GLY A 793 -2.71 -0.07 8.44
N LEU A 794 -4.01 -0.21 8.67
CA LEU A 794 -4.63 -0.18 10.00
C LEU A 794 -4.06 -1.28 10.92
N VAL A 795 -3.83 -2.49 10.40
CA VAL A 795 -3.31 -3.62 11.20
C VAL A 795 -1.88 -3.36 11.66
N GLU A 796 -0.99 -2.91 10.78
CA GLU A 796 0.40 -2.64 11.14
C GLU A 796 0.49 -1.48 12.16
N THR A 797 -0.21 -0.38 11.90
CA THR A 797 -0.20 0.78 12.81
C THR A 797 -0.78 0.43 14.19
N GLY A 798 -1.90 -0.29 14.22
CA GLY A 798 -2.53 -0.72 15.47
C GLY A 798 -1.66 -1.69 16.27
N LEU A 799 -1.01 -2.66 15.60
CA LEU A 799 -0.09 -3.59 16.24
C LEU A 799 1.16 -2.86 16.77
N ALA A 800 1.74 -1.94 15.98
CA ALA A 800 2.89 -1.16 16.41
C ALA A 800 2.58 -0.33 17.66
N ASP A 801 1.41 0.32 17.71
CA ASP A 801 0.98 1.11 18.87
C ASP A 801 0.70 0.24 20.09
N ALA A 802 0.08 -0.93 19.90
CA ALA A 802 -0.14 -1.90 20.98
C ALA A 802 1.19 -2.42 21.56
N LEU A 803 2.14 -2.80 20.71
CA LEU A 803 3.47 -3.26 21.15
C LEU A 803 4.24 -2.16 21.88
N ARG A 804 4.13 -0.89 21.48
CA ARG A 804 4.72 0.24 22.22
C ARG A 804 4.06 0.49 23.57
N ALA A 805 2.75 0.26 23.68
CA ALA A 805 2.02 0.44 24.93
C ALA A 805 2.29 -0.65 25.97
N HIS A 806 2.59 -1.87 25.51
CA HIS A 806 2.81 -3.06 26.36
C HIS A 806 4.27 -3.50 26.51
N GLY A 807 5.14 -3.03 25.61
CA GLY A 807 6.57 -3.28 25.64
C GLY A 807 7.37 -2.07 26.13
N ASP A 808 8.67 -2.09 25.84
CA ASP A 808 9.55 -0.94 26.07
C ASP A 808 9.42 0.04 24.88
N PRO A 809 8.89 1.26 25.08
CA PRO A 809 8.66 2.23 24.00
C PRO A 809 9.96 2.73 23.36
N PHE A 810 11.13 2.48 23.97
CA PHE A 810 12.43 2.88 23.43
C PHE A 810 13.09 1.80 22.56
N VAL A 811 12.53 0.59 22.50
CA VAL A 811 13.01 -0.45 21.58
C VAL A 811 12.46 -0.16 20.18
N PRO A 812 13.31 0.06 19.17
CA PRO A 812 12.84 0.22 17.79
C PRO A 812 12.19 -1.07 17.31
N ILE A 813 10.93 -1.00 16.87
CA ILE A 813 10.18 -2.12 16.31
C ILE A 813 9.97 -1.85 14.82
N ARG A 814 10.34 -2.83 13.99
CA ARG A 814 10.03 -2.86 12.56
C ARG A 814 9.09 -4.03 12.30
N ILE A 815 7.92 -3.75 11.77
CA ILE A 815 6.98 -4.79 11.33
C ILE A 815 7.15 -4.96 9.83
N ALA A 816 7.19 -6.19 9.34
CA ALA A 816 7.33 -6.47 7.92
C ALA A 816 6.41 -7.63 7.52
N PRO A 817 5.77 -7.56 6.34
CA PRO A 817 5.06 -8.70 5.80
C PRO A 817 6.05 -9.84 5.52
N PHE A 818 5.60 -11.08 5.72
CA PHE A 818 6.36 -12.26 5.34
C PHE A 818 6.60 -12.33 3.82
N ARG A 819 7.59 -13.14 3.43
CA ARG A 819 7.83 -13.49 2.03
C ARG A 819 7.23 -14.86 1.72
N ALA A 820 6.30 -14.93 0.78
CA ALA A 820 5.77 -16.20 0.32
C ALA A 820 6.78 -16.91 -0.58
N ALA A 821 7.08 -18.17 -0.28
CA ALA A 821 7.93 -19.03 -1.09
C ALA A 821 7.17 -20.31 -1.42
N PHE A 822 7.34 -20.83 -2.63
CA PHE A 822 6.62 -22.01 -3.09
C PHE A 822 7.57 -23.10 -3.58
N PHE A 823 7.13 -24.35 -3.42
CA PHE A 823 7.80 -25.51 -3.99
C PHE A 823 6.83 -26.40 -4.75
N GLU A 824 7.39 -27.22 -5.63
CA GLU A 824 6.71 -28.20 -6.44
C GLU A 824 7.33 -29.58 -6.27
N LEU A 825 6.54 -30.62 -6.54
CA LEU A 825 6.94 -32.01 -6.42
C LEU A 825 6.22 -32.88 -7.45
N ALA A 826 6.87 -33.96 -7.88
CA ALA A 826 6.27 -35.02 -8.68
C ALA A 826 6.82 -36.38 -8.23
N GLY A 827 6.02 -37.43 -8.33
CA GLY A 827 6.45 -38.77 -7.92
C GLY A 827 5.34 -39.80 -8.00
N ARG A 828 5.70 -41.07 -8.14
CA ARG A 828 4.81 -42.21 -8.34
C ARG A 828 4.45 -42.90 -7.02
N VAL A 829 3.26 -43.49 -6.94
CA VAL A 829 2.77 -44.21 -5.76
C VAL A 829 2.29 -45.58 -6.18
N GLN A 830 2.79 -46.62 -5.51
CA GLN A 830 2.25 -47.98 -5.66
C GLN A 830 1.09 -48.16 -4.71
N VAL A 831 -0.09 -48.49 -5.23
CA VAL A 831 -1.29 -48.73 -4.44
C VAL A 831 -1.42 -50.21 -4.05
N ARG A 832 -1.78 -50.48 -2.79
CA ARG A 832 -2.02 -51.84 -2.29
C ARG A 832 -3.21 -52.48 -2.99
N ALA A 833 -3.09 -53.78 -3.29
CA ALA A 833 -4.18 -54.57 -3.85
C ALA A 833 -5.45 -54.46 -3.00
N GLY A 834 -6.59 -54.16 -3.64
CA GLY A 834 -7.90 -53.99 -2.99
C GLY A 834 -8.31 -52.54 -2.71
N TYR A 835 -7.44 -51.56 -2.98
CA TYR A 835 -7.78 -50.12 -2.96
C TYR A 835 -7.96 -49.60 -4.39
N GLU A 836 -8.80 -48.58 -4.58
CA GLU A 836 -8.95 -47.90 -5.88
C GLU A 836 -7.87 -46.82 -6.04
N ALA A 837 -7.03 -46.96 -7.06
CA ALA A 837 -5.88 -46.08 -7.26
C ALA A 837 -6.24 -44.58 -7.36
N PRO A 838 -7.25 -44.15 -8.14
CA PRO A 838 -7.61 -42.73 -8.21
C PRO A 838 -8.01 -42.14 -6.85
N ALA A 839 -8.71 -42.91 -6.01
CA ALA A 839 -9.12 -42.45 -4.69
C ALA A 839 -7.92 -42.31 -3.73
N VAL A 840 -6.97 -43.25 -3.76
CA VAL A 840 -5.75 -43.17 -2.94
C VAL A 840 -4.87 -42.00 -3.37
N ILE A 841 -4.73 -41.77 -4.68
CA ILE A 841 -3.97 -40.64 -5.23
C ILE A 841 -4.56 -39.30 -4.78
N GLU A 842 -5.89 -39.15 -4.84
CA GLU A 842 -6.55 -37.93 -4.38
C GLU A 842 -6.42 -37.73 -2.86
N LEU A 843 -6.44 -38.80 -2.06
CA LEU A 843 -6.13 -38.71 -0.63
C LEU A 843 -4.69 -38.25 -0.36
N VAL A 844 -3.71 -38.76 -1.11
CA VAL A 844 -2.31 -38.31 -1.01
C VAL A 844 -2.19 -36.83 -1.37
N ARG A 845 -2.82 -36.40 -2.46
CA ARG A 845 -2.86 -35.00 -2.90
C ARG A 845 -3.45 -34.10 -1.82
N ALA A 846 -4.61 -34.46 -1.27
CA ALA A 846 -5.27 -33.70 -0.23
C ALA A 846 -4.43 -33.61 1.05
N GLU A 847 -3.80 -34.70 1.48
CA GLU A 847 -2.96 -34.70 2.69
C GLU A 847 -1.70 -33.84 2.52
N LEU A 848 -1.07 -33.88 1.33
CA LEU A 848 0.09 -33.02 1.02
C LEU A 848 -0.31 -31.54 1.04
N GLN A 849 -1.46 -31.19 0.45
CA GLN A 849 -1.98 -29.83 0.50
C GLN A 849 -2.20 -29.36 1.94
N VAL A 850 -2.85 -30.19 2.77
CA VAL A 850 -3.11 -29.85 4.18
C VAL A 850 -1.81 -29.76 4.98
N SER A 851 -0.87 -30.68 4.78
CA SER A 851 0.40 -30.73 5.52
C SER A 851 1.33 -29.57 5.20
N PHE A 852 1.31 -29.07 3.97
CA PHE A 852 2.14 -27.95 3.51
C PHE A 852 1.37 -26.63 3.33
N ALA A 853 0.14 -26.55 3.85
CA ALA A 853 -0.67 -25.34 3.91
C ALA A 853 -0.15 -24.34 4.96
N PHE A 854 -0.62 -23.09 4.87
CA PHE A 854 -0.33 -22.02 5.81
C PHE A 854 -0.43 -22.47 7.28
N ASP A 855 -1.55 -23.06 7.68
CA ASP A 855 -1.80 -23.40 9.09
C ASP A 855 -0.76 -24.36 9.69
N ARG A 856 -0.23 -25.29 8.89
CA ARG A 856 0.71 -26.34 9.34
C ARG A 856 2.18 -25.96 9.22
N ARG A 857 2.50 -24.86 8.52
CA ARG A 857 3.88 -24.42 8.28
C ARG A 857 4.27 -23.27 9.20
N SER A 858 5.54 -23.23 9.59
CA SER A 858 6.12 -22.13 10.37
C SER A 858 7.10 -21.32 9.53
N PHE A 859 7.32 -20.06 9.91
CA PHE A 859 8.33 -19.22 9.25
C PHE A 859 9.73 -19.83 9.31
N GLY A 860 10.43 -19.79 8.18
CA GLY A 860 11.75 -20.41 7.99
C GLY A 860 11.80 -21.92 8.18
N GLN A 861 10.65 -22.61 8.22
CA GLN A 861 10.61 -24.07 8.28
C GLN A 861 11.07 -24.66 6.94
N PRO A 862 12.07 -25.55 6.91
CA PRO A 862 12.48 -26.25 5.69
C PRO A 862 11.45 -27.31 5.27
N VAL A 863 11.52 -27.78 4.03
CA VAL A 863 10.79 -28.98 3.56
C VAL A 863 11.81 -30.09 3.39
N MET A 864 11.62 -31.22 4.09
CA MET A 864 12.52 -32.36 3.97
C MET A 864 11.96 -33.41 3.01
N ARG A 865 12.81 -34.03 2.18
CA ARG A 865 12.37 -35.13 1.30
C ARG A 865 11.75 -36.29 2.10
N SER A 866 12.33 -36.60 3.24
CA SER A 866 11.84 -37.64 4.15
C SER A 866 10.49 -37.30 4.77
N GLU A 867 10.19 -36.01 5.00
CA GLU A 867 8.90 -35.54 5.50
C GLU A 867 7.82 -35.76 4.44
N VAL A 868 8.08 -35.36 3.19
CA VAL A 868 7.18 -35.59 2.05
C VAL A 868 6.88 -37.08 1.88
N LEU A 869 7.92 -37.91 1.80
CA LEU A 869 7.78 -39.37 1.69
C LEU A 869 7.00 -39.95 2.88
N GLY A 870 7.29 -39.49 4.10
CA GLY A 870 6.63 -39.95 5.32
C GLY A 870 5.15 -39.54 5.39
N ILE A 871 4.75 -38.41 4.83
CA ILE A 871 3.33 -38.01 4.69
C ILE A 871 2.64 -38.96 3.71
N MET A 872 3.21 -39.15 2.52
CA MET A 872 2.63 -40.01 1.48
C MET A 872 2.48 -41.46 1.95
N HIS A 873 3.50 -42.03 2.62
CA HIS A 873 3.49 -43.40 3.11
C HIS A 873 2.49 -43.68 4.25
N ARG A 874 2.03 -42.65 4.97
CA ARG A 874 1.06 -42.80 6.06
C ARG A 874 -0.37 -43.01 5.56
N ILE A 875 -0.65 -42.68 4.30
CA ILE A 875 -1.98 -42.84 3.71
C ILE A 875 -2.32 -44.33 3.57
N ALA A 876 -3.49 -44.70 4.09
CA ALA A 876 -4.00 -46.06 3.97
C ALA A 876 -4.20 -46.41 2.49
N GLY A 877 -3.61 -47.52 2.05
CA GLY A 877 -3.61 -47.94 0.64
C GLY A 877 -2.28 -47.68 -0.08
N VAL A 878 -1.37 -46.89 0.47
CA VAL A 878 -0.02 -46.72 -0.11
C VAL A 878 0.89 -47.90 0.27
N GLN A 879 1.52 -48.51 -0.74
CA GLN A 879 2.51 -49.58 -0.60
C GLN A 879 3.93 -49.06 -0.73
N ALA A 880 4.19 -48.24 -1.76
CA ALA A 880 5.50 -47.64 -2.04
C ALA A 880 5.33 -46.23 -2.62
N VAL A 881 6.33 -45.39 -2.45
CA VAL A 881 6.40 -44.03 -3.01
C VAL A 881 7.76 -43.84 -3.66
N ASP A 882 7.79 -43.32 -4.88
CA ASP A 882 9.00 -42.95 -5.61
C ASP A 882 8.91 -41.48 -6.00
N LEU A 883 9.74 -40.62 -5.42
CA LEU A 883 9.69 -39.18 -5.68
C LEU A 883 10.63 -38.85 -6.84
N ASP A 884 10.09 -38.32 -7.93
CA ASP A 884 10.83 -38.02 -9.16
C ASP A 884 11.35 -36.56 -9.16
N HIS A 885 10.64 -35.65 -8.48
CA HIS A 885 10.93 -34.22 -8.46
C HIS A 885 10.60 -33.58 -7.11
N LEU A 886 11.48 -32.71 -6.62
CA LEU A 886 11.22 -31.84 -5.45
C LEU A 886 12.12 -30.60 -5.52
N GLN A 887 11.53 -29.44 -5.87
CA GLN A 887 12.25 -28.19 -6.11
C GLN A 887 11.45 -26.97 -5.64
N ARG A 888 12.13 -25.85 -5.36
CA ARG A 888 11.44 -24.56 -5.21
C ARG A 888 11.04 -24.02 -6.58
N THR A 889 9.98 -23.22 -6.64
CA THR A 889 9.52 -22.63 -7.91
C THR A 889 10.38 -21.47 -8.39
N ASP A 890 11.14 -20.86 -7.48
CA ASP A 890 12.03 -19.71 -7.73
C ASP A 890 13.51 -20.12 -7.84
N GLN A 891 13.87 -21.35 -7.44
CA GLN A 891 15.24 -21.83 -7.38
C GLN A 891 15.36 -23.28 -7.85
N THR A 892 16.41 -23.57 -8.60
CA THR A 892 16.80 -24.95 -8.93
C THR A 892 17.87 -25.45 -7.98
N HIS A 893 17.61 -26.58 -7.31
CA HIS A 893 18.56 -27.30 -6.49
C HIS A 893 19.44 -28.24 -7.36
N PRO A 894 20.73 -28.42 -7.05
CA PRO A 894 21.65 -29.23 -7.87
C PRO A 894 21.27 -30.72 -7.97
N GLU A 895 20.56 -31.22 -6.96
CA GLU A 895 20.03 -32.59 -6.90
C GLU A 895 18.51 -32.54 -6.99
N ASP A 896 17.93 -33.46 -7.77
CA ASP A 896 16.47 -33.62 -7.94
C ASP A 896 16.10 -35.11 -7.84
N PRO A 897 15.19 -35.51 -6.93
CA PRO A 897 14.53 -34.69 -5.91
C PRO A 897 15.49 -34.17 -4.83
N ALA A 898 15.40 -32.88 -4.51
CA ALA A 898 16.25 -32.27 -3.50
C ALA A 898 16.10 -32.97 -2.14
N PRO A 899 17.19 -33.19 -1.37
CA PRO A 899 17.10 -33.80 -0.04
C PRO A 899 16.37 -32.90 0.96
N ARG A 900 16.50 -31.58 0.78
CA ARG A 900 15.83 -30.54 1.56
C ARG A 900 15.66 -29.26 0.74
N LEU A 901 14.58 -28.55 0.96
CA LEU A 901 14.37 -27.19 0.48
C LEU A 901 14.39 -26.26 1.69
N LEU A 902 15.21 -25.21 1.63
CA LEU A 902 15.34 -24.25 2.73
C LEU A 902 14.34 -23.11 2.54
N ALA A 903 13.80 -22.63 3.65
CA ALA A 903 13.08 -21.37 3.73
C ALA A 903 13.99 -20.37 4.45
N GLU A 904 14.09 -19.15 3.93
CA GLU A 904 14.94 -18.14 4.54
C GLU A 904 14.39 -17.70 5.90
N TYR A 905 15.30 -17.63 6.87
CA TYR A 905 15.03 -17.13 8.21
C TYR A 905 15.79 -15.82 8.41
N PRO A 906 15.19 -14.79 9.06
CA PRO A 906 15.88 -13.52 9.29
C PRO A 906 17.15 -13.71 10.12
N ALA A 907 18.31 -13.47 9.50
CA ALA A 907 19.57 -13.44 10.21
C ALA A 907 19.73 -12.10 10.94
N GLY A 908 20.08 -12.12 12.23
CA GLY A 908 20.34 -10.89 12.97
C GLY A 908 21.47 -10.09 12.33
N GLY A 909 21.25 -8.80 12.07
CA GLY A 909 22.17 -7.97 11.28
C GLY A 909 21.86 -6.47 11.32
N ALA A 910 22.45 -5.70 10.39
CA ALA A 910 22.22 -4.26 10.27
C ALA A 910 20.81 -3.97 9.69
N SER A 911 20.11 -2.94 10.20
CA SER A 911 18.68 -2.66 9.96
C SER A 911 18.29 -2.55 8.47
N ALA A 912 19.22 -2.12 7.60
CA ALA A 912 18.96 -1.95 6.18
C ALA A 912 19.05 -3.25 5.35
N SER A 913 19.51 -4.38 5.92
CA SER A 913 19.81 -5.60 5.16
C SER A 913 19.10 -6.86 5.66
N ILE A 914 18.14 -6.76 6.59
CA ILE A 914 17.44 -7.94 7.11
C ILE A 914 16.12 -8.11 6.37
N ALA A 915 16.03 -9.17 5.59
CA ALA A 915 14.80 -9.58 4.95
C ALA A 915 13.86 -10.26 5.97
N ALA A 916 12.55 -10.08 5.79
CA ALA A 916 11.53 -10.79 6.55
C ALA A 916 11.59 -12.31 6.29
N ALA A 917 11.06 -13.09 7.21
CA ALA A 917 11.07 -14.55 7.10
C ALA A 917 10.26 -15.02 5.90
N GLU A 918 10.72 -16.12 5.29
CA GLU A 918 9.95 -16.83 4.30
C GLU A 918 8.98 -17.83 4.94
N LEU A 919 7.86 -18.05 4.26
CA LEU A 919 6.98 -19.18 4.51
C LEU A 919 6.96 -20.06 3.26
N LEU A 920 7.63 -21.21 3.33
CA LEU A 920 7.72 -22.16 2.23
C LEU A 920 6.53 -23.14 2.23
N GLN A 921 5.74 -23.08 1.16
CA GLN A 921 4.47 -23.79 0.99
C GLN A 921 4.42 -24.55 -0.35
N LEU A 922 3.50 -25.50 -0.46
CA LEU A 922 3.22 -26.14 -1.76
C LEU A 922 2.55 -25.12 -2.70
N ALA A 923 2.97 -25.05 -3.97
CA ALA A 923 2.51 -24.02 -4.91
C ALA A 923 0.97 -24.07 -5.17
N PRO A 924 0.24 -22.95 -5.04
CA PRO A 924 -1.18 -22.86 -5.35
C PRO A 924 -1.40 -22.83 -6.87
N GLY A 925 -2.22 -23.76 -7.39
CA GLY A 925 -2.66 -23.75 -8.80
C GLY A 925 -1.89 -24.67 -9.76
N ASN A 926 -0.79 -25.32 -9.32
CA ASN A 926 -0.04 -26.31 -10.11
C ASN A 926 -0.26 -27.75 -9.59
N LEU A 927 -1.52 -28.14 -9.42
CA LEU A 927 -1.83 -29.52 -9.01
C LEU A 927 -1.75 -30.51 -10.18
N GLU A 928 -1.76 -30.05 -11.43
CA GLU A 928 -1.54 -30.93 -12.59
C GLU A 928 -0.10 -31.46 -12.67
N THR A 929 0.89 -30.81 -12.03
CA THR A 929 2.28 -31.28 -11.97
C THR A 929 2.58 -32.23 -10.80
N VAL A 930 1.71 -32.30 -9.79
CA VAL A 930 1.74 -33.39 -8.80
C VAL A 930 1.15 -34.64 -9.46
N GLN A 931 1.94 -35.26 -10.33
CA GLN A 931 1.62 -36.49 -11.03
C GLN A 931 1.96 -37.67 -10.13
N VAL A 932 1.00 -38.05 -9.28
CA VAL A 932 1.04 -39.34 -8.61
C VAL A 932 0.52 -40.40 -9.57
N ALA A 933 1.42 -41.05 -10.30
CA ALA A 933 1.09 -42.17 -11.18
C ALA A 933 1.36 -43.53 -10.50
N ASP A 934 0.62 -44.57 -10.91
CA ASP A 934 0.84 -45.93 -10.42
C ASP A 934 2.24 -46.43 -10.84
N LEU A 935 2.96 -47.06 -9.90
CA LEU A 935 4.33 -47.57 -10.08
C LEU A 935 4.41 -48.78 -11.03
#